data_AF-A0A9X5C5Z0-F1
#
_entry.id   AF-A0A9X5C5Z0-F1
#
_cell.length_a   1.000
_cell.length_b   1.000
_cell.length_c   1.000
_cell.angle_alpha   90.00
_cell.angle_beta   90.00
_cell.angle_gamma   90.00
#
_symmetry.space_group_name_H-M   'P 1'
#
loop_
_entity.id
_entity.type
_entity.pdbx_description
1 polymer ?
#
loop_
_entity_poly.entity_id
_entity_poly.type
_entity_poly.pdbx_seq_one_letter_code
_entity_poly.pdbx_strand_id
1 'polypeptide(L)'
;MVNFIDCGINEFIVRTKHKRVYCFGAGKYFNKFISENHSVIISGVIDNYQHLEKQSNIHNRQVKVISLDDFLKLYDRTCIIIITCLSFDDILHQLDDIEKLNGMDCYIDYFIKNYTEKNCLNINYTVKKELIPRKIHYCWFGQNEIPDEYQQYIESWKKYCPNYEIIRWDETNYDIHKNLYIQQAYEHKQWAFVTDYARVDILYHEGGLYFDTDVELIRSFDNLLTWRLFCGFESNEYVNWGLGYGSVKKEPLLQDVLNVYDHITFINSDKSFNTTTCPIIQSNILEKYGFKMNGQFQEKDNIAIYPKEYFAPISYIRGFGGMTDNTYSIHHYSASWTNSSHKAHRSDLEKKIEKVRNRKDPNLFISNDTAVKNKFQIWECIGSTNTAGGKAPADIKSILHPLGYYAVNIHPYKGEKGSADWIWSQRRLEQEWNHFFEIIPERSILFLQYPFCQEQDIRKNILLLLKAKKNVRIILFIHDVEALRKIFLDKSKEEDFNFILQLADIFIVHNTKMLTYFTDLGVSSDRLIPLHIFDYLLKKQEKNIVFERSITIAGNLQTIKSPYIGKLSCLAPLKVHLYGPNYESQNAAHNINYHGSYSSDEIPQILNRGFGLVWDGDSLDGCFGDTGEYLRYNNPHKLSLYLASGIPVIIWEHAAEASFVKENKVGITINSLYEISSILAEMNENTYMEYLRHVKIVSKKIIHGYYTKNALMKAETILSSQQSIS
;
A
#
# COMPACT_ATOMS: atom_id res chain seq x y z
N MET A 1 -22.26 -1.73 -23.38
CA MET A 1 -21.47 -2.98 -23.29
C MET A 1 -21.85 -3.73 -22.02
N VAL A 2 -21.44 -5.00 -21.86
CA VAL A 2 -21.56 -5.66 -20.55
C VAL A 2 -20.62 -5.02 -19.53
N ASN A 3 -21.04 -4.96 -18.27
CA ASN A 3 -20.28 -4.38 -17.17
C ASN A 3 -19.27 -5.41 -16.62
N PHE A 4 -18.03 -5.38 -17.10
CA PHE A 4 -16.98 -6.25 -16.57
C PHE A 4 -16.55 -5.82 -15.16
N ILE A 5 -16.61 -6.73 -14.20
CA ILE A 5 -16.19 -6.50 -12.80
C ILE A 5 -14.92 -7.29 -12.50
N ASP A 6 -13.82 -6.57 -12.24
CA ASP A 6 -12.53 -7.13 -11.81
C ASP A 6 -12.47 -7.20 -10.27
N CYS A 7 -12.78 -8.36 -9.69
CA CYS A 7 -12.81 -8.57 -8.25
C CYS A 7 -12.30 -9.95 -7.84
N GLY A 8 -11.92 -10.11 -6.56
CA GLY A 8 -11.57 -11.40 -5.96
C GLY A 8 -12.78 -12.31 -5.70
N ILE A 9 -12.51 -13.56 -5.31
CA ILE A 9 -13.56 -14.58 -5.12
C ILE A 9 -14.52 -14.22 -4.00
N ASN A 10 -14.03 -13.59 -2.92
CA ASN A 10 -14.87 -13.21 -1.80
C ASN A 10 -15.90 -12.14 -2.19
N GLU A 11 -15.45 -11.12 -2.94
CA GLU A 11 -16.34 -10.07 -3.45
C GLU A 11 -17.32 -10.63 -4.48
N PHE A 12 -16.86 -11.53 -5.37
CA PHE A 12 -17.73 -12.22 -6.32
C PHE A 12 -18.86 -12.98 -5.61
N ILE A 13 -18.55 -13.78 -4.58
CA ILE A 13 -19.55 -14.52 -3.79
C ILE A 13 -20.55 -13.56 -3.14
N VAL A 14 -20.09 -12.45 -2.56
CA VAL A 14 -20.96 -11.44 -1.93
C VAL A 14 -21.89 -10.79 -2.95
N ARG A 15 -21.37 -10.37 -4.11
CA ARG A 15 -22.14 -9.70 -5.17
C ARG A 15 -23.16 -10.62 -5.83
N THR A 16 -22.86 -11.91 -5.92
CA THR A 16 -23.71 -12.90 -6.62
C THR A 16 -24.71 -13.61 -5.73
N LYS A 17 -24.68 -13.41 -4.40
CA LYS A 17 -25.52 -14.11 -3.41
C LYS A 17 -27.03 -14.12 -3.73
N HIS A 18 -27.54 -13.08 -4.38
CA HIS A 18 -28.96 -12.93 -4.73
C HIS A 18 -29.21 -12.84 -6.24
N LYS A 19 -28.25 -13.31 -7.05
CA LYS A 19 -28.28 -13.26 -8.52
C LYS A 19 -28.36 -14.67 -9.10
N ARG A 20 -28.89 -14.79 -10.31
CA ARG A 20 -28.89 -16.01 -11.12
C ARG A 20 -27.60 -16.08 -11.93
N VAL A 21 -26.66 -16.91 -11.49
CA VAL A 21 -25.32 -17.03 -12.10
C VAL A 21 -25.36 -17.95 -13.31
N TYR A 22 -24.95 -17.45 -14.47
CA TYR A 22 -24.78 -18.25 -15.69
C TYR A 22 -23.30 -18.33 -16.06
N CYS A 23 -22.78 -19.55 -16.26
CA CYS A 23 -21.40 -19.75 -16.70
C CYS A 23 -21.32 -19.75 -18.22
N PHE A 24 -20.45 -18.95 -18.83
CA PHE A 24 -20.20 -18.97 -20.26
C PHE A 24 -18.97 -19.84 -20.56
N GLY A 25 -19.20 -20.98 -21.21
CA GLY A 25 -18.24 -22.00 -21.60
C GLY A 25 -18.32 -23.25 -20.72
N ALA A 26 -18.70 -24.39 -21.30
CA ALA A 26 -18.94 -25.65 -20.59
C ALA A 26 -17.70 -26.59 -20.52
N GLY A 27 -16.50 -26.04 -20.72
CA GLY A 27 -15.26 -26.80 -20.84
C GLY A 27 -14.57 -27.17 -19.52
N LYS A 28 -13.28 -27.53 -19.60
CA LYS A 28 -12.47 -27.92 -18.43
C LYS A 28 -12.39 -26.86 -17.33
N TYR A 29 -12.36 -25.57 -17.69
CA TYR A 29 -12.28 -24.46 -16.73
C TYR A 29 -13.58 -24.27 -15.96
N PHE A 30 -14.72 -24.53 -16.58
CA PHE A 30 -16.00 -24.61 -15.90
C PHE A 30 -16.04 -25.74 -14.89
N ASN A 31 -15.60 -26.95 -15.27
CA ASN A 31 -15.51 -28.08 -14.34
C ASN A 31 -14.59 -27.77 -13.14
N LYS A 32 -13.48 -27.05 -13.37
CA LYS A 32 -12.59 -26.57 -12.31
C LYS A 32 -13.28 -25.53 -11.42
N PHE A 33 -13.96 -24.54 -12.00
CA PHE A 33 -14.69 -23.52 -11.26
C PHE A 33 -15.75 -24.11 -10.32
N ILE A 34 -16.55 -25.07 -10.79
CA ILE A 34 -17.60 -25.69 -9.96
C ILE A 34 -17.04 -26.59 -8.86
N SER A 35 -15.88 -27.23 -9.06
CA SER A 35 -15.23 -28.04 -8.02
C SER A 35 -14.62 -27.20 -6.92
N GLU A 36 -14.25 -25.95 -7.21
CA GLU A 36 -13.61 -25.04 -6.25
C GLU A 36 -14.62 -24.19 -5.49
N ASN A 37 -15.77 -23.88 -6.11
CA ASN A 37 -16.71 -22.88 -5.62
C ASN A 37 -18.09 -23.49 -5.31
N HIS A 38 -18.12 -24.47 -4.39
CA HIS A 38 -19.35 -25.17 -3.99
C HIS A 38 -20.47 -24.27 -3.47
N SER A 39 -20.15 -23.06 -2.99
CA SER A 39 -21.11 -22.08 -2.48
C SER A 39 -21.85 -21.30 -3.58
N VAL A 40 -21.37 -21.34 -4.82
CA VAL A 40 -21.95 -20.59 -5.94
C VAL A 40 -23.00 -21.46 -6.64
N ILE A 41 -24.24 -21.01 -6.65
CA ILE A 41 -25.36 -21.73 -7.28
C ILE A 41 -25.46 -21.33 -8.75
N ILE A 42 -25.11 -22.27 -9.64
CA ILE A 42 -25.18 -22.08 -11.09
C ILE A 42 -26.61 -22.31 -11.59
N SER A 43 -27.16 -21.32 -12.29
CA SER A 43 -28.51 -21.33 -12.87
C SER A 43 -28.56 -21.90 -14.29
N GLY A 44 -27.44 -21.87 -15.02
CA GLY A 44 -27.33 -22.40 -16.37
C GLY A 44 -25.91 -22.27 -16.91
N VAL A 45 -25.62 -22.97 -17.99
CA VAL A 45 -24.34 -22.85 -18.70
C VAL A 45 -24.62 -22.41 -20.13
N ILE A 46 -24.00 -21.33 -20.57
CA ILE A 46 -24.10 -20.79 -21.93
C ILE A 46 -22.91 -21.34 -22.72
N ASP A 47 -23.16 -21.90 -23.90
CA ASP A 47 -22.09 -22.35 -24.79
C ASP A 47 -22.45 -22.07 -26.26
N ASN A 48 -21.47 -21.69 -27.06
CA ASN A 48 -21.66 -21.38 -28.48
C ASN A 48 -21.80 -22.65 -29.35
N TYR A 49 -21.40 -23.81 -28.83
CA TYR A 49 -21.53 -25.08 -29.57
C TYR A 49 -22.96 -25.65 -29.42
N GLN A 50 -23.80 -25.37 -30.42
CA GLN A 50 -25.24 -25.73 -30.46
C GLN A 50 -25.57 -27.24 -30.50
N HIS A 51 -24.58 -28.14 -30.59
CA HIS A 51 -24.82 -29.56 -30.89
C HIS A 51 -24.81 -30.50 -29.68
N LEU A 52 -24.92 -29.98 -28.47
CA LEU A 52 -24.92 -30.82 -27.27
C LEU A 52 -26.06 -30.39 -26.35
N GLU A 53 -27.23 -30.99 -26.50
CA GLU A 53 -28.17 -31.15 -25.37
C GLU A 53 -27.48 -32.03 -24.31
N LYS A 54 -26.51 -31.46 -23.60
CA LYS A 54 -25.83 -32.10 -22.48
C LYS A 54 -26.35 -31.46 -21.21
N GLN A 55 -26.95 -32.29 -20.37
CA GLN A 55 -27.14 -31.95 -18.96
C GLN A 55 -25.79 -32.14 -18.27
N SER A 56 -25.29 -31.08 -17.64
CA SER A 56 -24.12 -31.18 -16.77
C SER A 56 -24.61 -31.46 -15.35
N ASN A 57 -24.18 -32.56 -14.74
CA ASN A 57 -24.44 -32.82 -13.33
C ASN A 57 -23.49 -31.95 -12.50
N ILE A 58 -24.04 -30.94 -11.83
CA ILE A 58 -23.32 -30.08 -10.90
C ILE A 58 -23.90 -30.33 -9.52
N HIS A 59 -23.10 -30.85 -8.58
CA HIS A 59 -23.49 -31.02 -7.17
C HIS A 59 -24.87 -31.69 -6.98
N ASN A 60 -25.12 -32.80 -7.70
CA ASN A 60 -26.41 -33.53 -7.73
C ASN A 60 -27.61 -32.74 -8.29
N ARG A 61 -27.38 -31.67 -9.05
CA ARG A 61 -28.39 -30.96 -9.84
C ARG A 61 -28.06 -31.02 -11.32
N GLN A 62 -29.06 -31.29 -12.14
CA GLN A 62 -28.93 -31.19 -13.59
C GLN A 62 -29.00 -29.72 -14.00
N VAL A 63 -27.91 -29.21 -14.57
CA VAL A 63 -27.85 -27.85 -15.12
C VAL A 63 -27.82 -27.93 -16.63
N LYS A 64 -28.73 -27.18 -17.27
CA LYS A 64 -28.91 -27.16 -18.71
C LYS A 64 -27.80 -26.34 -19.37
N VAL A 65 -27.11 -26.92 -20.34
CA VAL A 65 -26.30 -26.18 -21.31
C VAL A 65 -27.27 -25.59 -22.36
N ILE A 66 -27.22 -24.28 -22.54
CA ILE A 66 -28.13 -23.52 -23.41
C ILE A 66 -27.32 -22.65 -24.38
N SER A 67 -27.93 -22.33 -25.52
CA SER A 67 -27.37 -21.36 -26.45
C SER A 67 -27.45 -19.93 -25.88
N LEU A 68 -26.66 -19.01 -26.42
CA LEU A 68 -26.77 -17.59 -26.08
C LEU A 68 -28.17 -17.04 -26.42
N ASP A 69 -28.78 -17.47 -27.52
CA ASP A 69 -30.15 -17.10 -27.90
C ASP A 69 -31.20 -17.57 -26.88
N ASP A 70 -31.05 -18.78 -26.36
CA ASP A 70 -31.94 -19.30 -25.33
C ASP A 70 -31.74 -18.59 -23.99
N PHE A 71 -30.50 -18.22 -23.65
CA PHE A 71 -30.24 -17.36 -22.49
C PHE A 71 -30.94 -16.01 -22.63
N LEU A 72 -30.88 -15.37 -23.81
CA LEU A 72 -31.54 -14.09 -24.05
C LEU A 72 -33.07 -14.15 -23.90
N LYS A 73 -33.70 -15.33 -24.06
CA LYS A 73 -35.13 -15.53 -23.77
C LYS A 73 -35.43 -15.63 -22.27
N LEU A 74 -34.46 -16.07 -21.46
CA LEU A 74 -34.60 -16.29 -20.00
C LEU A 74 -34.08 -15.11 -19.15
N TYR A 75 -33.29 -14.24 -19.76
CA TYR A 75 -32.59 -13.12 -19.12
C TYR A 75 -33.52 -12.10 -18.47
N ASP A 76 -33.17 -11.66 -17.26
CA ASP A 76 -33.65 -10.45 -16.59
C ASP A 76 -32.52 -9.80 -15.78
N ARG A 77 -32.81 -8.70 -15.06
CA ARG A 77 -31.82 -7.93 -14.26
C ARG A 77 -31.24 -8.69 -13.05
N THR A 78 -31.75 -9.89 -12.75
CA THR A 78 -31.19 -10.75 -11.70
C THR A 78 -30.13 -11.70 -12.23
N CYS A 79 -29.99 -11.84 -13.56
CA CYS A 79 -28.95 -12.64 -14.19
C CYS A 79 -27.59 -11.94 -14.15
N ILE A 80 -26.53 -12.74 -13.97
CA ILE A 80 -25.14 -12.32 -14.17
C ILE A 80 -24.41 -13.41 -14.97
N ILE A 81 -23.39 -13.01 -15.73
CA ILE A 81 -22.54 -13.95 -16.48
C ILE A 81 -21.17 -14.06 -15.82
N ILE A 82 -20.65 -15.28 -15.70
CA ILE A 82 -19.23 -15.53 -15.44
C ILE A 82 -18.64 -16.31 -16.60
N ILE A 83 -17.58 -15.79 -17.21
CA ILE A 83 -16.88 -16.44 -18.31
C ILE A 83 -15.87 -17.44 -17.73
N THR A 84 -16.06 -18.71 -18.08
CA THR A 84 -15.30 -19.86 -17.56
C THR A 84 -14.49 -20.53 -18.67
N CYS A 85 -13.79 -19.73 -19.48
CA CYS A 85 -12.82 -20.21 -20.49
C CYS A 85 -11.72 -19.16 -20.75
N LEU A 86 -10.68 -19.54 -21.51
CA LEU A 86 -9.56 -18.64 -21.85
C LEU A 86 -9.82 -17.74 -23.07
N SER A 87 -10.88 -17.98 -23.84
CA SER A 87 -11.34 -17.11 -24.93
C SER A 87 -12.26 -15.99 -24.39
N PHE A 88 -11.95 -15.50 -23.19
CA PHE A 88 -12.82 -14.56 -22.48
C PHE A 88 -12.93 -13.22 -23.19
N ASP A 89 -11.91 -12.80 -23.94
CA ASP A 89 -11.93 -11.56 -24.71
C ASP A 89 -12.87 -11.67 -25.91
N ASP A 90 -12.86 -12.78 -26.63
CA ASP A 90 -13.80 -13.04 -27.75
C ASP A 90 -15.25 -13.13 -27.25
N ILE A 91 -15.48 -13.83 -26.14
CA ILE A 91 -16.82 -13.92 -25.53
C ILE A 91 -17.28 -12.54 -25.06
N LEU A 92 -16.41 -11.74 -24.47
CA LEU A 92 -16.75 -10.39 -24.08
C LEU A 92 -17.15 -9.50 -25.26
N HIS A 93 -16.47 -9.60 -26.42
CA HIS A 93 -16.88 -8.91 -27.65
C HIS A 93 -18.25 -9.41 -28.14
N GLN A 94 -18.46 -10.73 -28.14
CA GLN A 94 -19.75 -11.32 -28.50
C GLN A 94 -20.90 -10.80 -27.60
N LEU A 95 -20.65 -10.66 -26.30
CA LEU A 95 -21.65 -10.15 -25.36
C LEU A 95 -21.91 -8.65 -25.53
N ASP A 96 -20.91 -7.86 -25.93
CA ASP A 96 -21.06 -6.43 -26.19
C ASP A 96 -21.90 -6.10 -27.41
N ASP A 97 -21.83 -6.94 -28.44
CA ASP A 97 -22.60 -6.78 -29.68
C ASP A 97 -24.11 -6.97 -29.45
N ILE A 98 -24.52 -7.40 -28.25
CA ILE A 98 -25.91 -7.64 -27.88
C ILE A 98 -26.42 -6.51 -26.98
N GLU A 99 -27.16 -5.58 -27.58
CA GLU A 99 -27.70 -4.40 -26.90
C GLU A 99 -28.51 -4.72 -25.63
N LYS A 100 -29.23 -5.86 -25.61
CA LYS A 100 -30.03 -6.33 -24.46
C LYS A 100 -29.20 -6.60 -23.20
N LEU A 101 -27.90 -6.86 -23.35
CA LEU A 101 -26.97 -7.18 -22.28
C LEU A 101 -26.20 -5.96 -21.76
N ASN A 102 -26.44 -4.77 -22.32
CA ASN A 102 -25.80 -3.54 -21.87
C ASN A 102 -26.00 -3.30 -20.36
N GLY A 103 -24.89 -3.06 -19.65
CA GLY A 103 -24.88 -2.85 -18.20
C GLY A 103 -25.05 -4.10 -17.34
N MET A 104 -25.18 -5.29 -17.94
CA MET A 104 -25.23 -6.55 -17.18
C MET A 104 -23.86 -6.87 -16.59
N ASP A 105 -23.83 -7.20 -15.30
CA ASP A 105 -22.60 -7.62 -14.63
C ASP A 105 -22.03 -8.91 -15.26
N CYS A 106 -20.78 -8.81 -15.68
CA CYS A 106 -20.01 -9.88 -16.28
C CYS A 106 -18.70 -10.07 -15.51
N TYR A 107 -18.39 -11.31 -15.18
CA TYR A 107 -17.18 -11.71 -14.46
C TYR A 107 -16.35 -12.65 -15.32
N ILE A 108 -15.07 -12.82 -14.99
CA ILE A 108 -14.19 -13.77 -15.66
C ILE A 108 -13.49 -14.59 -14.58
N ASP A 109 -13.66 -15.92 -14.61
CA ASP A 109 -13.05 -16.84 -13.64
C ASP A 109 -11.53 -16.65 -13.57
N TYR A 110 -10.90 -16.45 -14.73
CA TYR A 110 -9.46 -16.21 -14.82
C TYR A 110 -8.99 -14.98 -14.02
N PHE A 111 -9.78 -13.90 -14.01
CA PHE A 111 -9.47 -12.69 -13.23
C PHE A 111 -9.70 -12.90 -11.74
N ILE A 112 -10.84 -13.51 -11.40
CA ILE A 112 -11.21 -13.82 -10.01
C ILE A 112 -10.10 -14.64 -9.32
N LYS A 113 -9.59 -15.66 -10.01
CA LYS A 113 -8.53 -16.54 -9.50
C LYS A 113 -7.19 -15.85 -9.30
N ASN A 114 -6.86 -14.91 -10.18
CA ASN A 114 -5.57 -14.23 -10.15
C ASN A 114 -5.59 -12.91 -9.37
N TYR A 115 -6.75 -12.47 -8.89
CA TYR A 115 -6.90 -11.29 -8.05
C TYR A 115 -6.06 -11.39 -6.76
N THR A 116 -5.52 -10.27 -6.28
CA THR A 116 -4.77 -10.22 -5.01
C THR A 116 -5.62 -9.54 -3.95
N GLU A 117 -6.14 -10.32 -3.01
CA GLU A 117 -6.83 -9.78 -1.85
C GLU A 117 -5.80 -9.38 -0.77
N LYS A 118 -5.92 -8.16 -0.24
CA LYS A 118 -5.04 -7.66 0.82
C LYS A 118 -5.37 -8.38 2.14
N ASN A 119 -4.44 -9.17 2.67
CA ASN A 119 -4.64 -9.85 3.94
C ASN A 119 -4.10 -9.00 5.10
N CYS A 120 -4.96 -8.60 6.02
CA CYS A 120 -4.54 -7.97 7.28
C CYS A 120 -4.16 -9.07 8.27
N LEU A 121 -2.88 -9.48 8.27
CA LEU A 121 -2.37 -10.48 9.22
C LEU A 121 -1.83 -9.79 10.47
N ASN A 122 -2.44 -10.09 11.63
CA ASN A 122 -1.87 -9.76 12.93
C ASN A 122 -0.94 -10.91 13.35
N ILE A 123 0.30 -10.90 12.86
CA ILE A 123 1.31 -11.88 13.27
C ILE A 123 1.89 -11.41 14.60
N ASN A 124 1.62 -12.14 15.68
CA ASN A 124 2.23 -11.88 16.97
C ASN A 124 3.70 -12.31 16.93
N TYR A 125 4.59 -11.36 16.65
CA TYR A 125 6.03 -11.52 16.86
C TYR A 125 6.34 -11.40 18.35
N THR A 126 5.89 -12.36 19.16
CA THR A 126 6.43 -12.52 20.51
C THR A 126 7.92 -12.78 20.35
N VAL A 127 8.78 -12.15 21.18
CA VAL A 127 10.24 -12.28 21.11
C VAL A 127 10.63 -13.77 21.22
N LYS A 128 10.74 -14.44 20.07
CA LYS A 128 11.15 -15.83 19.92
C LYS A 128 12.63 -15.84 19.53
N LYS A 129 13.37 -16.82 20.04
CA LYS A 129 14.77 -17.07 19.67
C LYS A 129 14.86 -17.31 18.16
N GLU A 130 15.86 -16.74 17.48
CA GLU A 130 16.19 -17.06 16.08
C GLU A 130 16.53 -18.55 15.97
N LEU A 131 15.87 -19.26 15.04
CA LEU A 131 16.06 -20.69 14.79
C LEU A 131 16.75 -20.94 13.45
N ILE A 132 16.37 -20.20 12.40
CA ILE A 132 16.94 -20.33 11.06
C ILE A 132 18.30 -19.60 11.01
N PRO A 133 19.37 -20.26 10.55
CA PRO A 133 20.68 -19.63 10.36
C PRO A 133 20.65 -18.41 9.44
N ARG A 134 21.49 -17.41 9.69
CA ARG A 134 21.68 -16.23 8.84
C ARG A 134 22.56 -16.54 7.61
N LYS A 135 22.11 -17.51 6.82
CA LYS A 135 22.73 -17.92 5.55
C LYS A 135 21.73 -17.74 4.42
N ILE A 136 22.18 -17.24 3.27
CA ILE A 136 21.41 -17.18 2.03
C ILE A 136 22.10 -18.06 1.00
N HIS A 137 21.39 -19.07 0.53
CA HIS A 137 21.86 -20.01 -0.48
C HIS A 137 21.19 -19.73 -1.82
N TYR A 138 21.94 -19.91 -2.90
CA TYR A 138 21.41 -19.90 -4.25
C TYR A 138 22.25 -20.81 -5.15
N CYS A 139 21.66 -21.27 -6.26
CA CYS A 139 22.35 -22.14 -7.22
C CYS A 139 22.65 -21.41 -8.53
N TRP A 140 23.77 -21.76 -9.15
CA TRP A 140 24.12 -21.30 -10.49
C TRP A 140 24.92 -22.38 -11.25
N PHE A 141 24.20 -23.27 -11.92
CA PHE A 141 24.77 -24.36 -12.71
C PHE A 141 24.85 -24.01 -14.20
N GLY A 142 25.76 -24.65 -14.94
CA GLY A 142 25.96 -24.51 -16.37
C GLY A 142 27.14 -23.62 -16.76
N GLN A 143 27.96 -23.17 -15.80
CA GLN A 143 29.21 -22.39 -15.98
C GLN A 143 29.11 -21.07 -16.78
N ASN A 144 27.90 -20.62 -17.13
CA ASN A 144 27.70 -19.33 -17.79
C ASN A 144 27.90 -18.18 -16.80
N GLU A 145 28.16 -16.97 -17.30
CA GLU A 145 28.12 -15.78 -16.44
C GLU A 145 26.69 -15.49 -15.98
N ILE A 146 26.54 -15.05 -14.72
CA ILE A 146 25.24 -14.60 -14.20
C ILE A 146 24.86 -13.30 -14.94
N PRO A 147 23.71 -13.23 -15.63
CA PRO A 147 23.26 -12.01 -16.29
C PRO A 147 23.16 -10.82 -15.32
N ASP A 148 23.44 -9.61 -15.82
CA ASP A 148 23.44 -8.37 -15.02
C ASP A 148 22.14 -8.16 -14.24
N GLU A 149 20.99 -8.53 -14.84
CA GLU A 149 19.68 -8.45 -14.19
C GLU A 149 19.63 -9.30 -12.90
N TYR A 150 20.14 -10.52 -12.93
CA TYR A 150 20.17 -11.40 -11.75
C TYR A 150 21.23 -10.95 -10.74
N GLN A 151 22.35 -10.36 -11.20
CA GLN A 151 23.32 -9.76 -10.30
C GLN A 151 22.68 -8.62 -9.49
N GLN A 152 21.85 -7.79 -10.11
CA GLN A 152 21.11 -6.72 -9.40
C GLN A 152 20.16 -7.29 -8.34
N TYR A 153 19.47 -8.39 -8.64
CA TYR A 153 18.62 -9.08 -7.66
C TYR A 153 19.45 -9.65 -6.51
N ILE A 154 20.60 -10.28 -6.78
CA ILE A 154 21.51 -10.78 -5.73
C ILE A 154 22.07 -9.63 -4.87
N GLU A 155 22.39 -8.47 -5.44
CA GLU A 155 22.84 -7.30 -4.68
C GLU A 155 21.76 -6.78 -3.72
N SER A 156 20.47 -6.91 -4.09
CA SER A 156 19.37 -6.61 -3.15
C SER A 156 19.43 -7.47 -1.89
N TRP A 157 19.93 -8.71 -1.98
CA TRP A 157 20.06 -9.60 -0.83
C TRP A 157 21.08 -9.04 0.16
N LYS A 158 22.23 -8.58 -0.33
CA LYS A 158 23.24 -7.91 0.52
C LYS A 158 22.70 -6.62 1.14
N LYS A 159 21.92 -5.85 0.38
CA LYS A 159 21.32 -4.59 0.84
C LYS A 159 20.34 -4.79 2.00
N TYR A 160 19.45 -5.77 1.90
CA TYR A 160 18.39 -5.98 2.90
C TYR A 160 18.75 -6.99 3.99
N CYS A 161 19.77 -7.83 3.76
CA CYS A 161 20.27 -8.83 4.68
C CYS A 161 21.81 -8.70 4.85
N PRO A 162 22.34 -7.55 5.29
CA PRO A 162 23.79 -7.25 5.27
C PRO A 162 24.64 -8.14 6.18
N ASN A 163 24.03 -8.75 7.20
CA ASN A 163 24.70 -9.62 8.17
C ASN A 163 24.56 -11.11 7.84
N TYR A 164 24.12 -11.46 6.63
CA TYR A 164 23.93 -12.86 6.20
C TYR A 164 25.13 -13.33 5.38
N GLU A 165 25.52 -14.59 5.56
CA GLU A 165 26.49 -15.25 4.69
C GLU A 165 25.78 -15.66 3.39
N ILE A 166 26.23 -15.14 2.24
CA ILE A 166 25.66 -15.50 0.93
C ILE A 166 26.55 -16.55 0.26
N ILE A 167 25.96 -17.72 -0.03
CA ILE A 167 26.66 -18.91 -0.52
C ILE A 167 26.10 -19.30 -1.88
N ARG A 168 26.98 -19.26 -2.89
CA ARG A 168 26.70 -19.80 -4.22
C ARG A 168 26.99 -21.29 -4.27
N TRP A 169 26.06 -22.07 -4.81
CA TRP A 169 26.25 -23.47 -5.14
C TRP A 169 26.35 -23.68 -6.65
N ASP A 170 27.41 -24.33 -7.08
CA ASP A 170 27.71 -24.65 -8.48
C ASP A 170 28.43 -26.01 -8.57
N GLU A 171 28.93 -26.38 -9.75
CA GLU A 171 29.60 -27.66 -9.96
C GLU A 171 30.88 -27.85 -9.12
N THR A 172 31.45 -26.77 -8.58
CA THR A 172 32.71 -26.83 -7.82
C THR A 172 32.49 -27.25 -6.36
N ASN A 173 31.28 -27.08 -5.84
CA ASN A 173 30.97 -27.31 -4.43
C ASN A 173 29.68 -28.12 -4.18
N TYR A 174 28.92 -28.48 -5.21
CA TYR A 174 27.73 -29.32 -5.10
C TYR A 174 27.87 -30.60 -5.93
N ASP A 175 27.57 -31.76 -5.31
CA ASP A 175 27.60 -33.06 -5.98
C ASP A 175 26.31 -33.32 -6.80
N ILE A 176 26.44 -33.19 -8.13
CA ILE A 176 25.34 -33.41 -9.08
C ILE A 176 25.02 -34.89 -9.33
N HIS A 177 25.74 -35.83 -8.71
CA HIS A 177 25.52 -37.28 -8.81
C HIS A 177 24.83 -37.89 -7.58
N LYS A 178 24.34 -37.07 -6.64
CA LYS A 178 23.68 -37.52 -5.39
C LYS A 178 22.50 -38.48 -5.62
N ASN A 179 21.72 -38.29 -6.69
CA ASN A 179 20.67 -39.21 -7.10
C ASN A 179 20.49 -39.21 -8.62
N LEU A 180 19.72 -40.19 -9.12
CA LEU A 180 19.52 -40.39 -10.54
C LEU A 180 18.72 -39.25 -11.21
N TYR A 181 17.78 -38.63 -10.49
CA TYR A 181 16.99 -37.51 -11.03
C TYR A 181 17.88 -36.31 -11.35
N ILE A 182 18.68 -35.85 -10.38
CA ILE A 182 19.55 -34.69 -10.56
C ILE A 182 20.64 -34.94 -11.60
N GLN A 183 21.23 -36.14 -11.61
CA GLN A 183 22.23 -36.51 -12.60
C GLN A 183 21.65 -36.41 -14.01
N GLN A 184 20.47 -37.02 -14.25
CA GLN A 184 19.82 -37.00 -15.56
C GLN A 184 19.42 -35.58 -15.98
N ALA A 185 18.89 -34.77 -15.07
CA ALA A 185 18.54 -33.38 -15.35
C ALA A 185 19.76 -32.55 -15.75
N TYR A 186 20.88 -32.74 -15.04
CA TYR A 186 22.15 -32.06 -15.32
C TYR A 186 22.73 -32.48 -16.69
N GLU A 187 22.77 -33.78 -16.99
CA GLU A 187 23.26 -34.31 -18.28
C GLU A 187 22.46 -33.76 -19.48
N HIS A 188 21.16 -33.48 -19.29
CA HIS A 188 20.27 -32.90 -20.30
C HIS A 188 20.20 -31.37 -20.27
N LYS A 189 21.07 -30.72 -19.48
CA LYS A 189 21.16 -29.26 -19.34
C LYS A 189 19.88 -28.59 -18.84
N GLN A 190 19.12 -29.31 -18.02
CA GLN A 190 17.85 -28.88 -17.45
C GLN A 190 18.06 -28.26 -16.05
N TRP A 191 18.72 -27.11 -16.02
CA TRP A 191 19.22 -26.48 -14.78
C TRP A 191 18.16 -26.19 -13.74
N ALA A 192 16.96 -25.75 -14.17
CA ALA A 192 15.84 -25.49 -13.24
C ALA A 192 15.46 -26.74 -12.42
N PHE A 193 15.52 -27.93 -13.04
CA PHE A 193 15.20 -29.19 -12.38
C PHE A 193 16.36 -29.71 -11.51
N VAL A 194 17.60 -29.34 -11.84
CA VAL A 194 18.76 -29.55 -10.94
C VAL A 194 18.57 -28.74 -9.66
N THR A 195 18.18 -27.47 -9.79
CA THR A 195 17.97 -26.58 -8.64
C THR A 195 16.76 -26.96 -7.79
N ASP A 196 15.73 -27.60 -8.37
CA ASP A 196 14.56 -28.08 -7.65
C ASP A 196 14.91 -29.09 -6.55
N TYR A 197 15.85 -30.01 -6.82
CA TYR A 197 16.38 -30.91 -5.80
C TYR A 197 17.41 -30.22 -4.91
N ALA A 198 18.41 -29.56 -5.51
CA ALA A 198 19.55 -29.01 -4.78
C ALA A 198 19.14 -28.03 -3.68
N ARG A 199 18.14 -27.16 -3.93
CA ARG A 199 17.68 -26.18 -2.95
C ARG A 199 17.16 -26.83 -1.66
N VAL A 200 16.54 -28.01 -1.75
CA VAL A 200 15.99 -28.74 -0.62
C VAL A 200 17.10 -29.45 0.14
N ASP A 201 18.00 -30.11 -0.60
CA ASP A 201 19.15 -30.82 -0.05
C ASP A 201 20.08 -29.87 0.71
N ILE A 202 20.37 -28.70 0.13
CA ILE A 202 21.18 -27.66 0.75
C ILE A 202 20.56 -27.21 2.08
N LEU A 203 19.28 -26.84 2.11
CA LEU A 203 18.67 -26.36 3.36
C LEU A 203 18.49 -27.47 4.40
N TYR A 204 18.31 -28.72 3.98
CA TYR A 204 18.29 -29.85 4.89
C TYR A 204 19.63 -30.00 5.63
N HIS A 205 20.76 -29.80 4.96
CA HIS A 205 22.09 -29.94 5.57
C HIS A 205 22.61 -28.66 6.24
N GLU A 206 22.38 -27.50 5.64
CA GLU A 206 22.93 -26.21 6.06
C GLU A 206 21.96 -25.32 6.84
N GLY A 207 20.65 -25.52 6.67
CA GLY A 207 19.64 -24.56 7.11
C GLY A 207 19.85 -23.19 6.46
N GLY A 208 19.04 -22.22 6.84
CA GLY A 208 19.14 -20.85 6.33
C GLY A 208 18.01 -20.53 5.37
N LEU A 209 18.26 -19.59 4.46
CA LEU A 209 17.32 -19.12 3.44
C LEU A 209 17.79 -19.57 2.06
N TYR A 210 16.85 -19.78 1.15
CA TYR A 210 17.13 -19.99 -0.27
C TYR A 210 16.37 -19.00 -1.14
N PHE A 211 17.01 -18.51 -2.19
CA PHE A 211 16.37 -17.70 -3.23
C PHE A 211 16.79 -18.18 -4.63
N ASP A 212 15.85 -18.23 -5.56
CA ASP A 212 16.19 -18.30 -6.99
C ASP A 212 16.85 -16.98 -7.42
N THR A 213 17.70 -17.03 -8.45
CA THR A 213 18.50 -15.86 -8.88
C THR A 213 17.66 -14.74 -9.48
N ASP A 214 16.39 -14.99 -9.82
CA ASP A 214 15.41 -14.01 -10.25
C ASP A 214 14.47 -13.53 -9.12
N VAL A 215 14.88 -13.71 -7.86
CA VAL A 215 14.21 -13.15 -6.68
C VAL A 215 14.91 -11.86 -6.24
N GLU A 216 14.16 -10.76 -6.23
CA GLU A 216 14.58 -9.48 -5.67
C GLU A 216 14.06 -9.33 -4.24
N LEU A 217 14.93 -8.98 -3.29
CA LEU A 217 14.50 -8.59 -1.94
C LEU A 217 14.18 -7.10 -1.89
N ILE A 218 13.13 -6.74 -1.15
CA ILE A 218 12.73 -5.35 -0.91
C ILE A 218 12.60 -5.03 0.59
N ARG A 219 12.84 -6.03 1.46
CA ARG A 219 12.76 -5.94 2.92
C ARG A 219 13.66 -7.00 3.56
N SER A 220 14.13 -6.73 4.78
CA SER A 220 14.85 -7.70 5.61
C SER A 220 13.98 -8.92 5.99
N PHE A 221 14.59 -10.11 6.02
CA PHE A 221 13.98 -11.37 6.44
C PHE A 221 14.15 -11.68 7.93
N ASP A 222 14.73 -10.77 8.73
CA ASP A 222 15.04 -10.98 10.15
C ASP A 222 13.85 -11.51 10.96
N ASN A 223 12.66 -10.93 10.76
CA ASN A 223 11.44 -11.30 11.49
C ASN A 223 10.94 -12.72 11.16
N LEU A 224 11.45 -13.34 10.09
CA LEU A 224 11.07 -14.68 9.65
C LEU A 224 12.02 -15.76 10.20
N LEU A 225 13.16 -15.38 10.80
CA LEU A 225 14.14 -16.34 11.33
C LEU A 225 13.67 -17.10 12.57
N THR A 226 12.55 -16.70 13.17
CA THR A 226 11.96 -17.33 14.37
C THR A 226 11.17 -18.60 14.05
N TRP A 227 10.86 -18.84 12.77
CA TRP A 227 10.20 -20.05 12.31
C TRP A 227 11.15 -21.25 12.30
N ARG A 228 10.62 -22.47 12.41
CA ARG A 228 11.38 -23.68 12.06
C ARG A 228 11.50 -23.82 10.55
N LEU A 229 10.41 -23.52 9.84
CA LEU A 229 10.36 -23.40 8.39
C LEU A 229 9.36 -22.31 8.03
N PHE A 230 9.66 -21.49 7.04
CA PHE A 230 8.66 -20.63 6.41
C PHE A 230 8.74 -20.74 4.89
N CYS A 231 7.61 -20.59 4.21
CA CYS A 231 7.52 -20.55 2.75
C CYS A 231 6.32 -19.72 2.28
N GLY A 232 6.17 -19.58 0.96
CA GLY A 232 5.12 -18.78 0.32
C GLY A 232 4.26 -19.54 -0.67
N PHE A 233 3.01 -19.13 -0.78
CA PHE A 233 2.15 -19.42 -1.92
C PHE A 233 2.64 -18.66 -3.17
N GLU A 234 2.75 -19.32 -4.33
CA GLU A 234 2.83 -18.62 -5.62
C GLU A 234 1.45 -18.40 -6.24
N SER A 235 0.50 -19.25 -5.86
CA SER A 235 -0.91 -19.19 -6.25
C SER A 235 -1.76 -19.72 -5.10
N ASN A 236 -3.08 -19.63 -5.20
CA ASN A 236 -3.95 -20.14 -4.14
C ASN A 236 -3.85 -21.67 -3.96
N GLU A 237 -3.32 -22.39 -4.96
CA GLU A 237 -3.25 -23.86 -5.00
C GLU A 237 -1.85 -24.41 -4.73
N TYR A 238 -0.80 -23.60 -4.84
CA TYR A 238 0.57 -24.09 -4.81
C TYR A 238 1.49 -23.18 -4.00
N VAL A 239 2.32 -23.80 -3.17
CA VAL A 239 3.51 -23.16 -2.60
C VAL A 239 4.69 -23.31 -3.54
N ASN A 240 5.62 -22.36 -3.51
CA ASN A 240 6.85 -22.46 -4.29
C ASN A 240 8.02 -21.97 -3.44
N TRP A 241 8.98 -22.86 -3.21
CA TRP A 241 10.15 -22.55 -2.40
C TRP A 241 11.22 -21.75 -3.16
N GLY A 242 11.11 -21.62 -4.48
CA GLY A 242 11.93 -20.70 -5.26
C GLY A 242 11.68 -19.23 -4.94
N LEU A 243 10.51 -18.88 -4.40
CA LEU A 243 10.13 -17.50 -4.06
C LEU A 243 10.95 -16.86 -2.93
N GLY A 244 11.63 -17.69 -2.14
CA GLY A 244 12.18 -17.31 -0.84
C GLY A 244 11.56 -18.11 0.29
N TYR A 245 12.30 -19.12 0.74
CA TYR A 245 11.90 -19.94 1.89
C TYR A 245 13.09 -20.11 2.84
N GLY A 246 12.80 -20.43 4.10
CA GLY A 246 13.82 -20.65 5.10
C GLY A 246 13.51 -21.84 5.98
N SER A 247 14.54 -22.54 6.44
CA SER A 247 14.41 -23.73 7.28
C SER A 247 15.59 -23.89 8.23
N VAL A 248 15.33 -24.54 9.36
CA VAL A 248 16.38 -25.11 10.22
C VAL A 248 17.02 -26.32 9.53
N LYS A 249 18.22 -26.69 10.00
CA LYS A 249 18.89 -27.95 9.62
C LYS A 249 18.03 -29.15 10.00
N LYS A 250 18.06 -30.19 9.16
CA LYS A 250 17.42 -31.49 9.36
C LYS A 250 15.91 -31.43 9.61
N GLU A 251 15.22 -30.48 8.99
CA GLU A 251 13.76 -30.39 9.09
C GLU A 251 13.10 -31.59 8.41
N PRO A 252 12.25 -32.39 9.11
CA PRO A 252 11.65 -33.61 8.56
C PRO A 252 10.86 -33.39 7.27
N LEU A 253 10.20 -32.24 7.13
CA LEU A 253 9.43 -31.92 5.92
C LEU A 253 10.34 -31.86 4.68
N LEU A 254 11.55 -31.30 4.81
CA LEU A 254 12.52 -31.27 3.72
C LEU A 254 13.00 -32.69 3.38
N GLN A 255 13.20 -33.54 4.39
CA GLN A 255 13.59 -34.94 4.19
C GLN A 255 12.54 -35.70 3.38
N ASP A 256 11.25 -35.50 3.66
CA ASP A 256 10.17 -36.17 2.92
C ASP A 256 10.10 -35.69 1.45
N VAL A 257 10.45 -34.43 1.17
CA VAL A 257 10.60 -33.96 -0.21
C VAL A 257 11.78 -34.65 -0.89
N LEU A 258 12.93 -34.78 -0.23
CA LEU A 258 14.10 -35.49 -0.77
C LEU A 258 13.78 -36.96 -1.06
N ASN A 259 13.07 -37.64 -0.17
CA ASN A 259 12.64 -39.04 -0.35
C ASN A 259 11.78 -39.23 -1.61
N VAL A 260 11.01 -38.21 -2.04
CA VAL A 260 10.28 -38.29 -3.32
C VAL A 260 11.24 -38.34 -4.50
N TYR A 261 12.29 -37.52 -4.48
CA TYR A 261 13.31 -37.48 -5.54
C TYR A 261 14.13 -38.76 -5.63
N ASP A 262 14.32 -39.49 -4.53
CA ASP A 262 14.98 -40.79 -4.51
C ASP A 262 14.18 -41.90 -5.23
N HIS A 263 12.89 -41.68 -5.46
CA HIS A 263 11.97 -42.65 -6.06
C HIS A 263 11.44 -42.25 -7.44
N ILE A 264 11.90 -41.13 -7.99
CA ILE A 264 11.56 -40.67 -9.34
C ILE A 264 12.82 -40.50 -10.18
N THR A 265 12.66 -40.54 -11.50
CA THR A 265 13.72 -40.24 -12.48
C THR A 265 13.32 -39.02 -13.30
N PHE A 266 14.32 -38.30 -13.83
CA PHE A 266 14.04 -37.18 -14.73
C PHE A 266 13.66 -37.66 -16.13
N ILE A 267 14.15 -38.84 -16.54
CA ILE A 267 13.78 -39.49 -17.79
C ILE A 267 12.74 -40.58 -17.48
N ASN A 268 11.56 -40.47 -18.09
CA ASN A 268 10.49 -41.45 -17.99
C ASN A 268 10.80 -42.71 -18.82
N SER A 269 10.04 -43.78 -18.61
CA SER A 269 10.20 -45.04 -19.35
C SER A 269 9.98 -44.90 -20.87
N ASP A 270 9.18 -43.91 -21.29
CA ASP A 270 8.93 -43.56 -22.69
C ASP A 270 9.97 -42.58 -23.28
N LYS A 271 11.03 -42.29 -22.53
CA LYS A 271 12.10 -41.32 -22.83
C LYS A 271 11.66 -39.84 -22.83
N SER A 272 10.43 -39.53 -22.43
CA SER A 272 10.03 -38.14 -22.17
C SER A 272 10.65 -37.62 -20.87
N PHE A 273 10.70 -36.31 -20.71
CA PHE A 273 11.15 -35.70 -19.46
C PHE A 273 10.02 -35.65 -18.43
N ASN A 274 10.34 -36.02 -17.20
CA ASN A 274 9.50 -35.78 -16.03
C ASN A 274 9.54 -34.28 -15.70
N THR A 275 8.51 -33.58 -16.16
CA THR A 275 8.33 -32.14 -16.00
C THR A 275 7.45 -31.78 -14.80
N THR A 276 7.26 -32.72 -13.85
CA THR A 276 6.58 -32.44 -12.59
C THR A 276 7.36 -31.35 -11.85
N THR A 277 6.71 -30.22 -11.59
CA THR A 277 7.36 -29.05 -11.01
C THR A 277 7.47 -29.17 -9.49
N CYS A 278 8.50 -28.55 -8.91
CA CYS A 278 8.69 -28.56 -7.46
C CYS A 278 7.49 -28.02 -6.64
N PRO A 279 6.68 -27.04 -7.10
CA PRO A 279 5.49 -26.59 -6.38
C PRO A 279 4.47 -27.70 -6.13
N ILE A 280 4.31 -28.63 -7.09
CA ILE A 280 3.38 -29.77 -6.94
C ILE A 280 3.89 -30.71 -5.84
N ILE A 281 5.17 -31.06 -5.87
CA ILE A 281 5.78 -31.97 -4.88
C ILE A 281 5.71 -31.34 -3.48
N GLN A 282 6.13 -30.08 -3.35
CA GLN A 282 6.14 -29.34 -2.09
C GLN A 282 4.73 -29.22 -1.48
N SER A 283 3.75 -28.85 -2.30
CA SER A 283 2.35 -28.70 -1.87
C SER A 283 1.76 -30.04 -1.39
N ASN A 284 1.98 -31.13 -2.14
CA ASN A 284 1.53 -32.47 -1.75
C ASN A 284 2.14 -32.94 -0.43
N ILE A 285 3.41 -32.63 -0.17
CA ILE A 285 4.04 -32.95 1.12
C ILE A 285 3.44 -32.09 2.24
N LEU A 286 3.29 -30.78 2.05
CA LEU A 286 2.67 -29.91 3.06
C LEU A 286 1.23 -30.34 3.41
N GLU A 287 0.45 -30.82 2.45
CA GLU A 287 -0.89 -31.37 2.71
C GLU A 287 -0.85 -32.60 3.61
N LYS A 288 0.12 -33.51 3.43
CA LYS A 288 0.33 -34.67 4.33
C LYS A 288 0.66 -34.23 5.76
N TYR A 289 1.30 -33.07 5.92
CA TYR A 289 1.58 -32.44 7.20
C TYR A 289 0.39 -31.64 7.76
N GLY A 290 -0.74 -31.59 7.05
CA GLY A 290 -2.00 -31.02 7.49
C GLY A 290 -2.20 -29.54 7.15
N PHE A 291 -1.40 -28.98 6.25
CA PHE A 291 -1.67 -27.66 5.65
C PHE A 291 -2.71 -27.76 4.53
N LYS A 292 -3.34 -26.63 4.20
CA LYS A 292 -4.35 -26.52 3.15
C LYS A 292 -3.83 -25.64 2.02
N MET A 293 -3.97 -26.07 0.78
CA MET A 293 -3.59 -25.25 -0.37
C MET A 293 -4.72 -24.27 -0.73
N ASN A 294 -4.80 -23.16 0.01
CA ASN A 294 -5.87 -22.18 -0.11
C ASN A 294 -5.39 -20.72 -0.24
N GLY A 295 -4.07 -20.48 -0.38
CA GLY A 295 -3.49 -19.14 -0.51
C GLY A 295 -3.51 -18.28 0.75
N GLN A 296 -4.05 -18.79 1.87
CA GLN A 296 -4.15 -18.05 3.12
C GLN A 296 -3.00 -18.37 4.07
N PHE A 297 -2.70 -17.40 4.95
CA PHE A 297 -1.68 -17.60 5.98
C PHE A 297 -2.03 -18.78 6.89
N GLN A 298 -1.05 -19.64 7.13
CA GLN A 298 -1.20 -20.81 7.98
C GLN A 298 0.04 -20.98 8.84
N GLU A 299 -0.18 -21.30 10.11
CA GLU A 299 0.87 -21.64 11.07
C GLU A 299 0.53 -22.97 11.74
N LYS A 300 1.48 -23.89 11.75
CA LYS A 300 1.38 -25.15 12.49
C LYS A 300 2.77 -25.65 12.86
N ASP A 301 2.97 -26.12 14.09
CA ASP A 301 4.24 -26.70 14.56
C ASP A 301 5.49 -25.80 14.36
N ASN A 302 5.28 -24.47 14.45
CA ASN A 302 6.26 -23.42 14.15
C ASN A 302 6.75 -23.43 12.68
N ILE A 303 5.91 -23.93 11.77
CA ILE A 303 6.05 -23.81 10.32
C ILE A 303 4.99 -22.82 9.82
N ALA A 304 5.40 -21.86 8.99
CA ALA A 304 4.52 -20.81 8.48
C ALA A 304 4.44 -20.82 6.94
N ILE A 305 3.23 -20.74 6.40
CA ILE A 305 2.98 -20.55 4.96
C ILE A 305 2.35 -19.18 4.77
N TYR A 306 3.00 -18.31 4.02
CA TYR A 306 2.56 -16.94 3.77
C TYR A 306 1.76 -16.81 2.46
N PRO A 307 0.75 -15.92 2.42
CA PRO A 307 0.06 -15.57 1.18
C PRO A 307 1.01 -15.03 0.11
N LYS A 308 0.59 -15.14 -1.16
CA LYS A 308 1.40 -14.71 -2.31
C LYS A 308 1.95 -13.29 -2.22
N GLU A 309 1.24 -12.35 -1.61
CA GLU A 309 1.67 -10.95 -1.51
C GLU A 309 3.00 -10.74 -0.75
N TYR A 310 3.44 -11.72 0.04
CA TYR A 310 4.68 -11.66 0.81
C TYR A 310 5.91 -11.94 -0.07
N PHE A 311 5.85 -12.92 -0.97
CA PHE A 311 7.04 -13.40 -1.69
C PHE A 311 6.86 -13.50 -3.23
N ALA A 312 5.61 -13.45 -3.70
CA ALA A 312 5.22 -13.45 -5.11
C ALA A 312 4.10 -12.41 -5.36
N PRO A 313 4.33 -11.13 -5.08
CA PRO A 313 3.31 -10.08 -5.19
C PRO A 313 2.85 -9.87 -6.64
N ILE A 314 3.68 -10.21 -7.62
CA ILE A 314 3.40 -10.11 -9.06
C ILE A 314 3.27 -11.52 -9.61
N SER A 315 2.19 -11.80 -10.36
CA SER A 315 1.93 -13.14 -10.91
C SER A 315 2.85 -13.48 -12.09
N TYR A 316 3.02 -14.79 -12.35
CA TYR A 316 3.68 -15.32 -13.55
C TYR A 316 3.11 -14.69 -14.83
N ILE A 317 1.78 -14.57 -14.94
CA ILE A 317 1.16 -13.79 -16.03
C ILE A 317 1.09 -12.34 -15.59
N ARG A 318 1.83 -11.45 -16.29
CA ARG A 318 1.86 -10.03 -15.94
C ARG A 318 0.47 -9.42 -16.08
N GLY A 319 0.21 -8.40 -15.27
CA GLY A 319 -1.11 -7.80 -15.13
C GLY A 319 -1.88 -8.33 -13.92
N PHE A 320 -1.46 -9.37 -13.22
CA PHE A 320 -2.05 -9.70 -11.92
C PHE A 320 -1.06 -9.49 -10.79
N GLY A 321 -1.58 -9.06 -9.64
CA GLY A 321 -0.77 -8.78 -8.47
C GLY A 321 -0.37 -7.31 -8.31
N GLY A 322 0.31 -7.03 -7.20
CA GLY A 322 0.77 -5.72 -6.78
C GLY A 322 1.51 -5.84 -5.45
N MET A 323 2.53 -5.02 -5.27
CA MET A 323 3.24 -4.93 -4.00
C MET A 323 2.32 -4.35 -2.92
N THR A 324 2.44 -4.87 -1.71
CA THR A 324 1.75 -4.35 -0.54
C THR A 324 2.76 -4.03 0.57
N ASP A 325 2.29 -3.42 1.66
CA ASP A 325 3.13 -3.19 2.85
C ASP A 325 3.59 -4.52 3.49
N ASN A 326 3.08 -5.67 3.06
CA ASN A 326 3.48 -6.98 3.53
C ASN A 326 4.58 -7.63 2.67
N THR A 327 4.93 -7.07 1.52
CA THR A 327 5.85 -7.70 0.57
C THR A 327 7.30 -7.69 1.08
N TYR A 328 7.96 -8.85 1.01
CA TYR A 328 9.37 -9.08 1.36
C TYR A 328 10.25 -9.28 0.14
N SER A 329 9.76 -10.03 -0.85
CA SER A 329 10.47 -10.32 -2.09
C SER A 329 9.55 -10.28 -3.31
N ILE A 330 10.16 -10.15 -4.48
CA ILE A 330 9.53 -10.20 -5.79
C ILE A 330 10.21 -11.31 -6.58
N HIS A 331 9.45 -12.30 -7.02
CA HIS A 331 9.92 -13.30 -7.97
C HIS A 331 9.58 -12.84 -9.40
N HIS A 332 10.60 -12.65 -10.24
CA HIS A 332 10.44 -12.06 -11.58
C HIS A 332 9.99 -13.06 -12.65
N TYR A 333 9.95 -14.36 -12.33
CA TYR A 333 9.49 -15.43 -13.22
C TYR A 333 10.15 -15.36 -14.60
N SER A 334 11.48 -15.33 -14.61
CA SER A 334 12.30 -15.22 -15.82
C SER A 334 12.03 -16.34 -16.84
N ALA A 335 11.61 -17.51 -16.35
CA ALA A 335 11.16 -18.67 -17.13
C ALA A 335 12.17 -19.05 -18.24
N SER A 336 13.47 -18.93 -17.95
CA SER A 336 14.57 -19.15 -18.89
C SER A 336 14.59 -20.56 -19.50
N TRP A 337 13.93 -21.53 -18.85
CA TRP A 337 13.76 -22.91 -19.28
C TRP A 337 12.60 -23.15 -20.27
N THR A 338 11.75 -22.14 -20.52
CA THR A 338 10.57 -22.28 -21.39
C THR A 338 10.90 -21.97 -22.86
N ASN A 339 10.26 -22.70 -23.78
CA ASN A 339 10.43 -22.48 -25.22
C ASN A 339 9.74 -21.18 -25.70
N SER A 340 10.06 -20.75 -26.93
CA SER A 340 9.52 -19.52 -27.53
C SER A 340 8.00 -19.52 -27.67
N SER A 341 7.38 -20.69 -27.86
CA SER A 341 5.92 -20.84 -27.96
C SER A 341 5.21 -20.52 -26.64
N HIS A 342 5.74 -20.99 -25.50
CA HIS A 342 5.20 -20.66 -24.18
C HIS A 342 5.33 -19.17 -23.86
N LYS A 343 6.45 -18.54 -24.23
CA LYS A 343 6.64 -17.08 -24.07
C LYS A 343 5.66 -16.28 -24.93
N ALA A 344 5.42 -16.73 -26.17
CA ALA A 344 4.43 -16.11 -27.06
C ALA A 344 3.00 -16.24 -26.51
N HIS A 345 2.62 -17.41 -26.01
CA HIS A 345 1.31 -17.63 -25.38
C HIS A 345 1.10 -16.76 -24.14
N ARG A 346 2.12 -16.63 -23.29
CA ARG A 346 2.11 -15.70 -22.14
C ARG A 346 1.87 -14.26 -22.61
N SER A 347 2.64 -13.79 -23.59
CA SER A 347 2.48 -12.42 -24.11
C SER A 347 1.11 -12.17 -24.75
N ASP A 348 0.54 -13.15 -25.47
CA ASP A 348 -0.82 -13.06 -26.02
C ASP A 348 -1.86 -12.94 -24.91
N LEU A 349 -1.74 -13.76 -23.87
CA LEU A 349 -2.64 -13.71 -22.72
C LEU A 349 -2.54 -12.38 -21.95
N GLU A 350 -1.31 -11.87 -21.75
CA GLU A 350 -1.06 -10.56 -21.13
C GLU A 350 -1.74 -9.43 -21.93
N LYS A 351 -1.65 -9.44 -23.27
CA LYS A 351 -2.35 -8.49 -24.13
C LYS A 351 -3.87 -8.60 -24.03
N LYS A 352 -4.41 -9.82 -23.94
CA LYS A 352 -5.85 -10.05 -23.74
C LYS A 352 -6.33 -9.49 -22.40
N ILE A 353 -5.56 -9.71 -21.33
CA ILE A 353 -5.86 -9.18 -19.99
C ILE A 353 -5.88 -7.65 -20.02
N GLU A 354 -4.85 -7.04 -20.61
CA GLU A 354 -4.75 -5.60 -20.78
C GLU A 354 -5.92 -5.05 -21.60
N LYS A 355 -6.25 -5.68 -22.74
CA LYS A 355 -7.39 -5.33 -23.57
C LYS A 355 -8.70 -5.35 -22.79
N VAL A 356 -8.93 -6.40 -21.98
CA VAL A 356 -10.14 -6.55 -21.18
C VAL A 356 -10.25 -5.47 -20.10
N ARG A 357 -9.17 -5.17 -19.37
CA ARG A 357 -9.17 -4.10 -18.36
C ARG A 357 -9.32 -2.71 -18.95
N ASN A 358 -8.79 -2.52 -20.15
CA ASN A 358 -8.87 -1.26 -20.88
C ASN A 358 -10.17 -1.13 -21.69
N ARG A 359 -11.13 -2.06 -21.55
CA ARG A 359 -12.47 -1.94 -22.17
C ARG A 359 -13.14 -0.68 -21.64
N LYS A 360 -13.28 0.31 -22.53
CA LYS A 360 -14.09 1.53 -22.30
C LYS A 360 -15.48 1.25 -22.87
N ASP A 361 -16.53 1.41 -22.07
CA ASP A 361 -17.90 1.43 -22.59
C ASP A 361 -18.26 2.86 -23.02
N PRO A 362 -18.57 3.11 -24.30
CA PRO A 362 -19.02 4.42 -24.77
C PRO A 362 -20.37 4.87 -24.17
N ASN A 363 -21.18 3.93 -23.64
CA ASN A 363 -22.56 4.16 -23.21
C ASN A 363 -22.85 3.81 -21.73
N LEU A 364 -21.86 3.41 -20.93
CA LEU A 364 -22.06 3.17 -19.48
C LEU A 364 -22.15 4.45 -18.63
N PHE A 365 -22.36 5.60 -19.27
CA PHE A 365 -22.75 6.83 -18.57
C PHE A 365 -24.25 6.97 -18.35
N ILE A 366 -25.07 6.00 -18.76
CA ILE A 366 -26.53 6.06 -18.55
C ILE A 366 -27.08 4.71 -18.07
N SER A 367 -26.93 4.41 -16.78
CA SER A 367 -27.91 3.58 -16.07
C SER A 367 -28.06 4.06 -14.63
N ASN A 368 -29.32 4.23 -14.23
CA ASN A 368 -29.80 5.03 -13.10
C ASN A 368 -29.65 4.35 -11.72
N ASP A 369 -28.41 4.12 -11.27
CA ASP A 369 -28.09 4.11 -9.83
C ASP A 369 -26.58 4.17 -9.61
N THR A 370 -26.03 5.40 -9.54
CA THR A 370 -24.86 5.86 -8.77
C THR A 370 -24.39 7.17 -9.38
N ALA A 371 -24.25 8.22 -8.57
CA ALA A 371 -23.80 9.54 -9.03
C ALA A 371 -22.51 9.42 -9.87
N VAL A 372 -22.46 10.09 -11.02
CA VAL A 372 -21.22 10.26 -11.80
C VAL A 372 -20.13 10.72 -10.85
N LYS A 373 -19.07 9.91 -10.69
CA LYS A 373 -17.90 10.29 -9.91
C LYS A 373 -17.26 11.50 -10.60
N ASN A 374 -17.50 12.68 -10.06
CA ASN A 374 -17.01 13.96 -10.55
C ASN A 374 -15.99 14.58 -9.59
N LYS A 375 -15.52 13.84 -8.58
CA LYS A 375 -14.58 14.29 -7.55
C LYS A 375 -13.41 13.32 -7.46
N PHE A 376 -12.20 13.84 -7.63
CA PHE A 376 -10.96 13.05 -7.67
C PHE A 376 -9.92 13.66 -6.73
N GLN A 377 -9.05 12.83 -6.17
CA GLN A 377 -7.86 13.28 -5.45
C GLN A 377 -6.62 12.56 -5.98
N ILE A 378 -5.48 13.25 -5.96
CA ILE A 378 -4.19 12.60 -6.21
C ILE A 378 -3.58 12.23 -4.87
N TRP A 379 -3.16 10.97 -4.76
CA TRP A 379 -2.42 10.46 -3.62
C TRP A 379 -1.02 10.05 -4.06
N GLU A 380 -0.01 10.79 -3.63
CA GLU A 380 1.38 10.32 -3.75
C GLU A 380 1.60 9.20 -2.73
N CYS A 381 1.98 8.01 -3.21
CA CYS A 381 2.23 6.84 -2.36
C CYS A 381 3.51 7.03 -1.53
N ILE A 382 3.40 7.81 -0.46
CA ILE A 382 4.47 8.09 0.48
C ILE A 382 4.42 7.03 1.58
N GLY A 383 5.55 6.37 1.86
CA GLY A 383 5.65 5.36 2.91
C GLY A 383 5.45 5.95 4.31
N SER A 384 4.94 5.14 5.24
CA SER A 384 4.84 5.52 6.65
C SER A 384 6.25 5.69 7.25
N THR A 385 6.61 6.90 7.67
CA THR A 385 7.79 7.12 8.50
C THR A 385 7.37 7.26 9.96
N ASN A 386 8.28 6.99 10.90
CA ASN A 386 8.07 7.27 12.34
C ASN A 386 8.07 8.78 12.67
N THR A 387 7.61 9.61 11.73
CA THR A 387 7.48 11.05 11.87
C THR A 387 6.07 11.48 11.49
N ALA A 388 5.58 12.56 12.09
CA ALA A 388 4.23 13.06 11.85
C ALA A 388 3.99 13.57 10.41
N GLY A 389 5.03 13.69 9.56
CA GLY A 389 4.93 14.28 8.23
C GLY A 389 4.00 13.52 7.27
N GLY A 390 3.88 12.19 7.41
CA GLY A 390 2.97 11.39 6.59
C GLY A 390 1.52 11.34 7.10
N LYS A 391 1.28 11.74 8.35
CA LYS A 391 -0.03 11.58 9.01
C LYS A 391 -1.07 12.56 8.47
N ALA A 392 -0.74 13.86 8.37
CA ALA A 392 -1.69 14.86 7.91
C ALA A 392 -2.19 14.57 6.47
N PRO A 393 -1.32 14.25 5.50
CA PRO A 393 -1.78 13.89 4.16
C PRO A 393 -2.65 12.61 4.13
N ALA A 394 -2.29 11.60 4.93
CA ALA A 394 -3.03 10.34 5.02
C ALA A 394 -4.42 10.53 5.66
N ASP A 395 -4.53 11.38 6.67
CA ASP A 395 -5.80 11.72 7.30
C ASP A 395 -6.71 12.47 6.32
N ILE A 396 -6.17 13.43 5.56
CA ILE A 396 -6.93 14.13 4.50
C ILE A 396 -7.43 13.15 3.46
N LYS A 397 -6.58 12.23 2.96
CA LYS A 397 -7.01 11.17 2.03
C LYS A 397 -8.20 10.39 2.59
N SER A 398 -8.12 10.02 3.86
CA SER A 398 -9.14 9.25 4.58
C SER A 398 -10.43 10.05 4.78
N ILE A 399 -10.34 11.36 4.99
CA ILE A 399 -11.49 12.27 5.11
C ILE A 399 -12.23 12.41 3.77
N LEU A 400 -11.47 12.51 2.67
CA LEU A 400 -12.00 12.73 1.32
C LEU A 400 -12.77 11.53 0.77
N HIS A 401 -12.34 10.31 1.09
CA HIS A 401 -12.95 9.08 0.58
C HIS A 401 -14.48 8.98 0.83
N PRO A 402 -15.00 9.11 2.07
CA PRO A 402 -16.44 9.08 2.33
C PRO A 402 -17.19 10.30 1.77
N LEU A 403 -16.50 11.34 1.30
CA LEU A 403 -17.07 12.54 0.66
C LEU A 403 -17.18 12.38 -0.86
N GLY A 404 -16.89 11.19 -1.41
CA GLY A 404 -17.02 10.87 -2.82
C GLY A 404 -15.79 11.16 -3.67
N TYR A 405 -14.66 11.56 -3.07
CA TYR A 405 -13.40 11.76 -3.80
C TYR A 405 -12.72 10.43 -4.09
N TYR A 406 -12.61 10.10 -5.37
CA TYR A 406 -11.88 8.93 -5.82
C TYR A 406 -10.37 9.19 -5.80
N ALA A 407 -9.62 8.36 -5.08
CA ALA A 407 -8.17 8.50 -5.00
C ALA A 407 -7.48 7.80 -6.17
N VAL A 408 -6.66 8.56 -6.89
CA VAL A 408 -5.74 8.04 -7.91
C VAL A 408 -4.33 8.07 -7.32
N ASN A 409 -3.69 6.91 -7.30
CA ASN A 409 -2.38 6.74 -6.70
C ASN A 409 -1.29 7.09 -7.72
N ILE A 410 -0.32 7.91 -7.31
CA ILE A 410 0.89 8.23 -8.06
C ILE A 410 2.09 7.77 -7.25
N HIS A 411 2.98 6.99 -7.86
CA HIS A 411 4.12 6.40 -7.14
C HIS A 411 5.39 7.24 -7.35
N PRO A 412 6.00 7.78 -6.27
CA PRO A 412 7.26 8.50 -6.34
C PRO A 412 8.33 7.72 -7.10
N TYR A 413 9.17 8.43 -7.87
CA TYR A 413 10.30 7.82 -8.55
C TYR A 413 11.38 7.38 -7.58
N LYS A 414 12.08 6.30 -7.96
CA LYS A 414 13.20 5.73 -7.21
C LYS A 414 14.50 5.88 -8.02
N GLY A 415 15.64 5.80 -7.33
CA GLY A 415 16.97 5.86 -7.95
C GLY A 415 17.48 7.28 -8.19
N GLU A 416 18.80 7.39 -8.34
CA GLU A 416 19.47 8.65 -8.70
C GLU A 416 19.16 9.05 -10.14
N LYS A 417 19.12 10.35 -10.43
CA LYS A 417 18.79 10.86 -11.76
C LYS A 417 19.74 10.27 -12.81
N GLY A 418 19.17 9.57 -13.80
CA GLY A 418 19.91 8.90 -14.86
C GLY A 418 20.19 7.41 -14.63
N SER A 419 19.95 6.88 -13.43
CA SER A 419 20.01 5.43 -13.15
C SER A 419 18.88 4.65 -13.84
N ALA A 420 19.05 3.34 -13.99
CA ALA A 420 18.01 2.46 -14.57
C ALA A 420 16.68 2.55 -13.79
N ASP A 421 16.75 2.56 -12.46
CA ASP A 421 15.60 2.73 -11.56
C ASP A 421 14.88 4.05 -11.78
N TRP A 422 15.65 5.13 -11.99
CA TRP A 422 15.09 6.44 -12.26
C TRP A 422 14.40 6.47 -13.62
N ILE A 423 15.05 5.97 -14.67
CA ILE A 423 14.47 5.90 -16.03
C ILE A 423 13.18 5.07 -16.03
N TRP A 424 13.19 3.90 -15.39
CA TRP A 424 12.00 3.06 -15.26
C TRP A 424 10.88 3.78 -14.50
N SER A 425 11.22 4.43 -13.39
CA SER A 425 10.25 5.18 -12.59
C SER A 425 9.65 6.35 -13.36
N GLN A 426 10.44 7.05 -14.19
CA GLN A 426 9.94 8.13 -15.06
C GLN A 426 8.93 7.59 -16.09
N ARG A 427 9.21 6.45 -16.73
CA ARG A 427 8.28 5.81 -17.68
C ARG A 427 6.98 5.38 -17.01
N ARG A 428 7.06 4.81 -15.80
CA ARG A 428 5.87 4.47 -15.00
C ARG A 428 5.06 5.72 -14.65
N LEU A 429 5.72 6.78 -14.16
CA LEU A 429 5.05 8.05 -13.84
C LEU A 429 4.35 8.63 -15.06
N GLU A 430 4.96 8.58 -16.24
CA GLU A 430 4.34 9.01 -17.48
C GLU A 430 3.06 8.22 -17.78
N GLN A 431 3.08 6.88 -17.63
CA GLN A 431 1.89 6.04 -17.78
C GLN A 431 0.81 6.37 -16.74
N GLU A 432 1.17 6.56 -15.48
CA GLU A 432 0.24 6.89 -14.40
C GLU A 432 -0.43 8.25 -14.64
N TRP A 433 0.34 9.26 -15.02
CA TRP A 433 -0.18 10.60 -15.33
C TRP A 433 -1.03 10.63 -16.61
N ASN A 434 -0.65 9.88 -17.65
CA ASN A 434 -1.47 9.74 -18.84
C ASN A 434 -2.79 9.01 -18.54
N HIS A 435 -2.73 7.91 -17.78
CA HIS A 435 -3.93 7.21 -17.30
C HIS A 435 -4.83 8.14 -16.48
N PHE A 436 -4.22 8.95 -15.60
CA PHE A 436 -4.94 9.95 -14.82
C PHE A 436 -5.68 10.97 -15.71
N PHE A 437 -5.03 11.47 -16.76
CA PHE A 437 -5.70 12.31 -17.75
C PHE A 437 -6.90 11.58 -18.36
N GLU A 438 -6.78 10.30 -18.70
CA GLU A 438 -7.86 9.54 -19.32
C GLU A 438 -9.08 9.33 -18.41
N ILE A 439 -8.86 8.92 -17.16
CA ILE A 439 -9.94 8.52 -16.25
C ILE A 439 -10.74 9.68 -15.65
N ILE A 440 -10.17 10.89 -15.58
CA ILE A 440 -10.89 12.04 -15.05
C ILE A 440 -11.92 12.53 -16.09
N PRO A 441 -13.23 12.52 -15.79
CA PRO A 441 -14.23 13.09 -16.67
C PRO A 441 -14.12 14.61 -16.79
N GLU A 442 -14.71 15.17 -17.83
CA GLU A 442 -14.85 16.61 -17.97
C GLU A 442 -15.63 17.23 -16.80
N ARG A 443 -15.32 18.49 -16.48
CA ARG A 443 -15.96 19.30 -15.42
C ARG A 443 -15.86 18.67 -14.03
N SER A 444 -14.89 17.78 -13.81
CA SER A 444 -14.61 17.21 -12.50
C SER A 444 -13.93 18.20 -11.56
N ILE A 445 -14.05 17.95 -10.26
CA ILE A 445 -13.27 18.59 -9.20
C ILE A 445 -12.08 17.70 -8.88
N LEU A 446 -10.89 18.30 -8.86
CA LEU A 446 -9.65 17.64 -8.50
C LEU A 446 -9.07 18.26 -7.23
N PHE A 447 -8.90 17.44 -6.19
CA PHE A 447 -8.27 17.80 -4.94
C PHE A 447 -6.78 17.43 -4.96
N LEU A 448 -5.91 18.41 -4.71
CA LEU A 448 -4.46 18.26 -4.69
C LEU A 448 -3.91 18.65 -3.33
N GLN A 449 -2.92 17.90 -2.85
CA GLN A 449 -2.18 18.21 -1.61
C GLN A 449 -0.81 18.77 -1.99
N TYR A 450 -0.41 19.87 -1.36
CA TYR A 450 0.85 20.57 -1.64
C TYR A 450 1.67 20.78 -0.35
N PRO A 451 3.01 20.68 -0.37
CA PRO A 451 3.86 20.42 -1.54
C PRO A 451 3.78 18.97 -1.99
N PHE A 452 4.08 18.74 -3.25
CA PHE A 452 4.30 17.40 -3.76
C PHE A 452 5.68 16.89 -3.31
N CYS A 453 5.81 15.59 -3.10
CA CYS A 453 7.05 15.01 -2.58
C CYS A 453 8.23 15.08 -3.55
N GLN A 454 7.95 15.10 -4.85
CA GLN A 454 8.97 15.11 -5.89
C GLN A 454 8.56 15.99 -7.07
N GLU A 455 9.56 16.50 -7.78
CA GLU A 455 9.38 17.25 -9.01
C GLU A 455 9.11 16.31 -10.20
N GLN A 456 8.09 16.65 -10.98
CA GLN A 456 7.62 15.82 -12.09
C GLN A 456 7.11 16.75 -13.21
N ASP A 457 7.85 16.89 -14.31
CA ASP A 457 7.41 17.77 -15.42
C ASP A 457 6.11 17.28 -16.07
N ILE A 458 5.94 15.96 -16.18
CA ILE A 458 4.72 15.35 -16.71
C ILE A 458 3.47 15.73 -15.91
N ARG A 459 3.59 15.89 -14.57
CA ARG A 459 2.49 16.40 -13.72
C ARG A 459 2.04 17.77 -14.20
N LYS A 460 2.98 18.71 -14.37
CA LYS A 460 2.66 20.09 -14.75
C LYS A 460 1.90 20.09 -16.09
N ASN A 461 2.37 19.31 -17.06
CA ASN A 461 1.73 19.17 -18.36
C ASN A 461 0.31 18.58 -18.28
N ILE A 462 0.13 17.47 -17.55
CA ILE A 462 -1.19 16.84 -17.43
C ILE A 462 -2.19 17.73 -16.68
N LEU A 463 -1.78 18.41 -15.62
CA LEU A 463 -2.65 19.33 -14.88
C LEU A 463 -3.14 20.49 -15.76
N LEU A 464 -2.26 21.05 -16.60
CA LEU A 464 -2.64 22.07 -17.59
C LEU A 464 -3.63 21.50 -18.62
N LEU A 465 -3.39 20.28 -19.11
CA LEU A 465 -4.30 19.61 -20.06
C LEU A 465 -5.67 19.32 -19.44
N LEU A 466 -5.74 18.93 -18.16
CA LEU A 466 -7.00 18.70 -17.45
C LEU A 466 -7.81 20.01 -17.33
N LYS A 467 -7.17 21.13 -17.04
CA LYS A 467 -7.85 22.44 -17.04
C LYS A 467 -8.31 22.84 -18.43
N ALA A 468 -7.41 22.79 -19.42
CA ALA A 468 -7.67 23.31 -20.75
C ALA A 468 -8.65 22.45 -21.56
N LYS A 469 -8.50 21.12 -21.53
CA LYS A 469 -9.29 20.20 -22.36
C LYS A 469 -10.52 19.64 -21.66
N LYS A 470 -10.45 19.47 -20.34
CA LYS A 470 -11.51 18.83 -19.56
C LYS A 470 -12.25 19.78 -18.63
N ASN A 471 -11.90 21.07 -18.60
CA ASN A 471 -12.48 22.07 -17.70
C ASN A 471 -12.52 21.61 -16.22
N VAL A 472 -11.46 20.92 -15.78
CA VAL A 472 -11.33 20.45 -14.40
C VAL A 472 -11.08 21.63 -13.47
N ARG A 473 -11.80 21.65 -12.34
CA ARG A 473 -11.62 22.63 -11.26
C ARG A 473 -10.72 22.04 -10.19
N ILE A 474 -9.75 22.81 -9.71
CA ILE A 474 -8.71 22.32 -8.80
C ILE A 474 -8.86 22.99 -7.43
N ILE A 475 -9.04 22.17 -6.40
CA ILE A 475 -8.92 22.56 -5.00
C ILE A 475 -7.52 22.15 -4.53
N LEU A 476 -6.75 23.11 -4.05
CA LEU A 476 -5.42 22.88 -3.53
C LEU A 476 -5.42 23.01 -2.01
N PHE A 477 -4.92 21.98 -1.32
CA PHE A 477 -4.75 21.97 0.11
C PHE A 477 -3.28 22.16 0.46
N ILE A 478 -2.97 23.23 1.18
CA ILE A 478 -1.62 23.59 1.61
C ILE A 478 -1.28 22.87 2.91
N HIS A 479 -0.22 22.08 2.90
CA HIS A 479 0.45 21.50 4.08
C HIS A 479 1.66 22.31 4.54
N ASP A 480 2.42 22.83 3.58
CA ASP A 480 3.62 23.62 3.82
C ASP A 480 3.82 24.64 2.69
N VAL A 481 4.56 25.72 2.98
CA VAL A 481 4.96 26.75 2.02
C VAL A 481 6.45 26.96 2.16
N GLU A 482 7.23 26.39 1.25
CA GLU A 482 8.69 26.39 1.33
C GLU A 482 9.29 27.80 1.26
N ALA A 483 8.64 28.72 0.53
CA ALA A 483 9.01 30.14 0.47
C ALA A 483 8.97 30.84 1.85
N LEU A 484 8.07 30.42 2.74
CA LEU A 484 8.01 30.91 4.12
C LEU A 484 8.99 30.19 5.05
N ARG A 485 9.32 28.92 4.76
CA ARG A 485 10.23 28.11 5.58
C ARG A 485 11.70 28.42 5.34
N LYS A 486 12.08 28.95 4.17
CA LYS A 486 13.44 29.42 3.77
C LYS A 486 14.60 28.40 3.85
N ILE A 487 14.49 27.34 4.64
CA ILE A 487 15.54 26.34 4.90
C ILE A 487 15.85 25.48 3.67
N PHE A 488 14.85 25.26 2.82
CA PHE A 488 14.96 24.38 1.66
C PHE A 488 14.53 25.06 0.37
N LEU A 489 14.57 26.40 0.30
CA LEU A 489 14.15 27.11 -0.90
C LEU A 489 15.23 27.03 -1.97
N ASP A 490 14.84 26.56 -3.15
CA ASP A 490 15.62 26.65 -4.37
C ASP A 490 14.74 27.18 -5.50
N LYS A 491 15.38 27.49 -6.63
CA LYS A 491 14.69 28.04 -7.81
C LYS A 491 13.58 27.13 -8.32
N SER A 492 13.75 25.81 -8.22
CA SER A 492 12.76 24.86 -8.73
C SER A 492 11.49 24.84 -7.88
N LYS A 493 11.65 24.92 -6.55
CA LYS A 493 10.51 25.09 -5.63
C LYS A 493 9.79 26.41 -5.78
N GLU A 494 10.51 27.50 -6.07
CA GLU A 494 9.88 28.77 -6.41
C GLU A 494 9.05 28.66 -7.70
N GLU A 495 9.60 28.02 -8.74
CA GLU A 495 8.89 27.78 -10.00
C GLU A 495 7.66 26.88 -9.80
N ASP A 496 7.75 25.81 -8.99
CA ASP A 496 6.62 24.93 -8.69
C ASP A 496 5.53 25.64 -7.85
N PHE A 497 5.93 26.46 -6.89
CA PHE A 497 5.00 27.28 -6.10
C PHE A 497 4.24 28.28 -7.01
N ASN A 498 4.96 28.99 -7.89
CA ASN A 498 4.37 29.91 -8.86
C ASN A 498 3.43 29.21 -9.84
N PHE A 499 3.81 28.02 -10.32
CA PHE A 499 2.96 27.19 -11.18
C PHE A 499 1.64 26.83 -10.48
N ILE A 500 1.70 26.38 -9.23
CA ILE A 500 0.53 25.97 -8.47
C ILE A 500 -0.39 27.16 -8.11
N LEU A 501 0.18 28.34 -7.83
CA LEU A 501 -0.58 29.58 -7.61
C LEU A 501 -1.45 29.96 -8.82
N GLN A 502 -0.94 29.75 -10.04
CA GLN A 502 -1.68 30.03 -11.28
C GLN A 502 -2.70 28.93 -11.62
N LEU A 503 -2.40 27.67 -11.26
CA LEU A 503 -3.19 26.52 -11.63
C LEU A 503 -4.48 26.38 -10.80
N ALA A 504 -4.38 26.48 -9.47
CA ALA A 504 -5.46 26.12 -8.56
C ALA A 504 -6.65 27.09 -8.62
N ASP A 505 -7.88 26.62 -8.50
CA ASP A 505 -9.06 27.49 -8.47
C ASP A 505 -9.38 27.97 -7.06
N ILE A 506 -9.30 27.06 -6.08
CA ILE A 506 -9.51 27.34 -4.65
C ILE A 506 -8.31 26.83 -3.85
N PHE A 507 -7.94 27.56 -2.81
CA PHE A 507 -6.89 27.22 -1.86
C PHE A 507 -7.47 27.02 -0.47
N ILE A 508 -7.20 25.86 0.12
CA ILE A 508 -7.39 25.63 1.56
C ILE A 508 -6.03 25.87 2.21
N VAL A 509 -5.94 26.96 2.97
CA VAL A 509 -4.72 27.42 3.66
C VAL A 509 -4.87 27.26 5.16
N HIS A 510 -3.77 27.29 5.90
CA HIS A 510 -3.77 26.97 7.34
C HIS A 510 -4.72 27.84 8.18
N ASN A 511 -4.53 29.15 8.17
CA ASN A 511 -5.24 30.09 9.04
C ASN A 511 -5.29 31.48 8.41
N THR A 512 -5.80 32.48 9.15
CA THR A 512 -5.97 33.85 8.67
C THR A 512 -4.64 34.57 8.38
N LYS A 513 -3.54 34.23 9.07
CA LYS A 513 -2.21 34.78 8.78
C LYS A 513 -1.70 34.28 7.44
N MET A 514 -1.83 32.97 7.17
CA MET A 514 -1.48 32.41 5.86
C MET A 514 -2.42 32.93 4.76
N LEU A 515 -3.71 33.12 5.04
CA LEU A 515 -4.64 33.75 4.09
C LEU A 515 -4.18 35.15 3.69
N THR A 516 -3.73 35.96 4.65
CA THR A 516 -3.19 37.30 4.40
C THR A 516 -1.96 37.22 3.49
N TYR A 517 -1.03 36.31 3.79
CA TYR A 517 0.16 36.08 2.97
C TYR A 517 -0.19 35.73 1.50
N PHE A 518 -1.15 34.83 1.27
CA PHE A 518 -1.58 34.51 -0.10
C PHE A 518 -2.31 35.68 -0.79
N THR A 519 -3.02 36.52 -0.02
CA THR A 519 -3.65 37.74 -0.55
C THR A 519 -2.61 38.75 -0.99
N ASP A 520 -1.53 38.92 -0.22
CA ASP A 520 -0.41 39.79 -0.55
C ASP A 520 0.36 39.31 -1.80
N LEU A 521 0.34 37.99 -2.08
CA LEU A 521 0.83 37.40 -3.33
C LEU A 521 -0.13 37.59 -4.52
N GLY A 522 -1.28 38.22 -4.32
CA GLY A 522 -2.27 38.51 -5.37
C GLY A 522 -3.33 37.43 -5.57
N VAL A 523 -3.42 36.43 -4.69
CA VAL A 523 -4.54 35.47 -4.75
C VAL A 523 -5.81 36.13 -4.21
N SER A 524 -6.87 36.13 -5.01
CA SER A 524 -8.14 36.73 -4.62
C SER A 524 -8.75 36.08 -3.38
N SER A 525 -9.28 36.89 -2.47
CA SER A 525 -9.81 36.45 -1.18
C SER A 525 -10.99 35.47 -1.27
N ASP A 526 -11.79 35.52 -2.35
CA ASP A 526 -12.89 34.60 -2.63
C ASP A 526 -12.41 33.18 -3.02
N ARG A 527 -11.11 33.01 -3.28
CA ARG A 527 -10.48 31.72 -3.57
C ARG A 527 -9.78 31.12 -2.34
N LEU A 528 -9.73 31.81 -1.20
CA LEU A 528 -8.96 31.42 -0.02
C LEU A 528 -9.87 30.97 1.12
N ILE A 529 -9.64 29.76 1.63
CA ILE A 529 -10.40 29.18 2.73
C ILE A 529 -9.44 28.82 3.87
N PRO A 530 -9.59 29.39 5.07
CA PRO A 530 -8.80 28.99 6.22
C PRO A 530 -9.29 27.64 6.78
N LEU A 531 -8.35 26.74 7.05
CA LEU A 531 -8.58 25.44 7.69
C LEU A 531 -8.84 25.60 9.20
N HIS A 532 -8.24 26.63 9.81
CA HIS A 532 -8.17 26.91 11.24
C HIS A 532 -7.21 26.01 12.02
N ILE A 533 -7.35 24.69 11.93
CA ILE A 533 -6.49 23.70 12.58
C ILE A 533 -6.53 22.39 11.78
N PHE A 534 -5.44 21.62 11.77
CA PHE A 534 -5.45 20.29 11.17
C PHE A 534 -6.34 19.31 11.93
N ASP A 535 -7.00 18.41 11.21
CA ASP A 535 -7.62 17.23 11.82
C ASP A 535 -6.55 16.16 12.15
N TYR A 536 -6.89 15.22 13.02
CA TYR A 536 -6.01 14.11 13.41
C TYR A 536 -6.87 12.87 13.70
N LEU A 537 -7.09 12.04 12.68
CA LEU A 537 -8.05 10.95 12.76
C LEU A 537 -7.58 9.85 13.72
N LEU A 538 -8.47 9.50 14.66
CA LEU A 538 -8.25 8.44 15.64
C LEU A 538 -9.53 7.66 15.89
N LYS A 539 -9.39 6.38 16.23
CA LYS A 539 -10.51 5.59 16.78
C LYS A 539 -10.76 6.08 18.21
N LYS A 540 -12.01 6.40 18.55
CA LYS A 540 -12.40 6.88 19.88
C LYS A 540 -11.93 5.90 20.96
N GLN A 541 -11.20 6.40 21.95
CA GLN A 541 -10.79 5.64 23.14
C GLN A 541 -10.92 6.52 24.38
N GLU A 542 -11.34 5.91 25.49
CA GLU A 542 -11.38 6.58 26.80
C GLU A 542 -10.02 6.47 27.47
N LYS A 543 -9.55 7.58 28.02
CA LYS A 543 -8.23 7.68 28.61
C LYS A 543 -8.27 8.58 29.85
N ASN A 544 -7.60 8.13 30.90
CA ASN A 544 -7.37 8.96 32.09
C ASN A 544 -6.22 9.93 31.83
N ILE A 545 -6.55 11.21 31.84
CA ILE A 545 -5.59 12.31 31.77
C ILE A 545 -5.20 12.71 33.19
N VAL A 546 -3.89 12.79 33.44
CA VAL A 546 -3.30 13.11 34.74
C VAL A 546 -2.92 14.58 34.77
N PHE A 547 -3.37 15.30 35.79
CA PHE A 547 -2.86 16.64 36.09
C PHE A 547 -1.42 16.52 36.58
N GLU A 548 -0.49 17.12 35.85
CA GLU A 548 0.92 17.18 36.21
C GLU A 548 1.48 18.55 35.79
N ARG A 549 2.29 19.17 36.64
CA ARG A 549 2.99 20.42 36.34
C ARG A 549 4.22 20.15 35.47
N SER A 550 3.97 19.68 34.26
CA SER A 550 4.99 19.25 33.31
C SER A 550 4.61 19.65 31.89
N ILE A 551 5.61 19.66 31.02
CA ILE A 551 5.41 19.80 29.58
C ILE A 551 5.78 18.51 28.85
N THR A 552 5.09 18.27 27.75
CA THR A 552 5.28 17.12 26.86
C THR A 552 5.65 17.61 25.47
N ILE A 553 6.71 17.05 24.91
CA ILE A 553 7.20 17.34 23.56
C ILE A 553 7.22 16.03 22.77
N ALA A 554 6.42 15.96 21.71
CA ALA A 554 6.37 14.85 20.78
C ALA A 554 6.83 15.27 19.37
N GLY A 555 7.84 14.58 18.82
CA GLY A 555 8.35 14.85 17.48
C GLY A 555 9.79 14.38 17.25
N ASN A 556 10.41 14.83 16.17
CA ASN A 556 11.83 14.60 15.92
C ASN A 556 12.66 15.41 16.95
N LEU A 557 13.53 14.74 17.70
CA LEU A 557 14.30 15.31 18.80
C LEU A 557 15.74 15.72 18.41
N GLN A 558 16.06 15.69 17.12
CA GLN A 558 17.38 16.06 16.61
C GLN A 558 17.62 17.57 16.80
N THR A 559 18.71 17.91 17.50
CA THR A 559 19.05 19.29 17.87
C THR A 559 19.38 20.17 16.67
N ILE A 560 19.87 19.58 15.57
CA ILE A 560 20.09 20.32 14.31
C ILE A 560 18.77 20.84 13.73
N LYS A 561 17.67 20.08 13.87
CA LYS A 561 16.35 20.45 13.32
C LYS A 561 15.56 21.37 14.26
N SER A 562 15.65 21.13 15.56
CA SER A 562 14.97 21.90 16.59
C SER A 562 15.96 22.25 17.71
N PRO A 563 16.79 23.31 17.54
CA PRO A 563 17.90 23.59 18.45
C PRO A 563 17.50 23.90 19.88
N TYR A 564 16.28 24.40 20.13
CA TYR A 564 15.78 24.63 21.49
C TYR A 564 15.76 23.35 22.36
N ILE A 565 15.65 22.15 21.75
CA ILE A 565 15.61 20.87 22.47
C ILE A 565 16.89 20.64 23.26
N GLY A 566 18.05 21.05 22.71
CA GLY A 566 19.34 20.94 23.40
C GLY A 566 19.49 21.86 24.60
N LYS A 567 18.55 22.80 24.81
CA LYS A 567 18.59 23.81 25.89
C LYS A 567 17.59 23.52 27.02
N LEU A 568 16.76 22.49 26.90
CA LEU A 568 15.66 22.21 27.85
C LEU A 568 16.10 21.93 29.29
N SER A 569 17.36 21.58 29.52
CA SER A 569 17.93 21.42 30.87
C SER A 569 17.95 22.73 31.66
N CYS A 570 18.01 23.89 30.98
CA CYS A 570 17.95 25.22 31.59
C CYS A 570 16.60 25.55 32.23
N LEU A 571 15.55 24.75 31.97
CA LEU A 571 14.21 24.98 32.51
C LEU A 571 14.01 24.31 33.89
N ALA A 572 15.02 23.63 34.44
CA ALA A 572 14.94 23.02 35.76
C ALA A 572 14.45 24.03 36.83
N PRO A 573 13.51 23.65 37.73
CA PRO A 573 13.05 22.29 38.00
C PRO A 573 11.84 21.83 37.15
N LEU A 574 11.46 22.53 36.08
CA LEU A 574 10.33 22.14 35.23
C LEU A 574 10.53 20.75 34.63
N LYS A 575 9.57 19.86 34.87
CA LYS A 575 9.57 18.50 34.35
C LYS A 575 9.19 18.48 32.86
N VAL A 576 10.02 17.83 32.05
CA VAL A 576 9.85 17.71 30.60
C VAL A 576 9.75 16.24 30.21
N HIS A 577 8.73 15.89 29.43
CA HIS A 577 8.53 14.56 28.85
C HIS A 577 8.80 14.61 27.35
N LEU A 578 9.75 13.79 26.88
CA LEU A 578 10.14 13.73 25.47
C LEU A 578 9.71 12.41 24.83
N TYR A 579 9.13 12.51 23.63
CA TYR A 579 8.71 11.38 22.81
C TYR A 579 9.14 11.59 21.35
N GLY A 580 9.76 10.57 20.76
CA GLY A 580 10.08 10.55 19.33
C GLY A 580 11.54 10.22 19.00
N PRO A 581 11.89 10.15 17.72
CA PRO A 581 13.18 9.65 17.27
C PRO A 581 14.31 10.68 17.45
N ASN A 582 15.55 10.22 17.29
CA ASN A 582 16.77 11.04 17.28
C ASN A 582 17.07 11.79 18.58
N TYR A 583 16.67 11.24 19.73
CA TYR A 583 17.10 11.77 21.01
C TYR A 583 18.58 11.43 21.27
N GLU A 584 19.39 12.45 21.48
CA GLU A 584 20.81 12.30 21.79
C GLU A 584 20.99 12.18 23.32
N SER A 585 21.57 11.07 23.78
CA SER A 585 21.73 10.75 25.22
C SER A 585 22.53 11.79 26.01
N GLN A 586 23.40 12.55 25.33
CA GLN A 586 24.16 13.67 25.90
C GLN A 586 23.28 14.82 26.42
N ASN A 587 22.02 14.88 25.99
CA ASN A 587 21.03 15.86 26.45
C ASN A 587 20.22 15.36 27.65
N ALA A 588 20.66 14.28 28.32
CA ALA A 588 20.02 13.79 29.54
C ALA A 588 20.23 14.80 30.69
N ALA A 589 19.13 15.18 31.34
CA ALA A 589 19.14 16.04 32.52
C ALA A 589 18.09 15.54 33.52
N HIS A 590 18.25 15.86 34.80
CA HIS A 590 17.36 15.39 35.87
C HIS A 590 15.89 15.79 35.69
N ASN A 591 15.64 16.89 34.97
CA ASN A 591 14.30 17.39 34.70
C ASN A 591 13.71 16.87 33.37
N ILE A 592 14.47 16.10 32.59
CA ILE A 592 14.09 15.57 31.27
C ILE A 592 13.87 14.06 31.35
N ASN A 593 12.69 13.61 30.92
CA ASN A 593 12.31 12.20 30.87
C ASN A 593 12.03 11.80 29.42
N TYR A 594 12.89 10.97 28.83
CA TYR A 594 12.67 10.41 27.50
C TYR A 594 11.91 9.08 27.58
N HIS A 595 10.84 8.95 26.79
CA HIS A 595 9.91 7.81 26.84
C HIS A 595 9.97 6.92 25.58
N GLY A 596 10.92 7.14 24.68
CA GLY A 596 11.04 6.39 23.44
C GLY A 596 10.33 7.05 22.24
N SER A 597 10.28 6.32 21.14
CA SER A 597 9.70 6.77 19.86
C SER A 597 8.53 5.88 19.50
N TYR A 598 7.42 6.49 19.10
CA TYR A 598 6.16 5.83 18.76
C TYR A 598 5.65 6.35 17.41
N SER A 599 4.86 5.55 16.70
CA SER A 599 4.22 6.01 15.46
C SER A 599 3.15 7.08 15.74
N SER A 600 2.73 7.79 14.68
CA SER A 600 1.66 8.79 14.78
C SER A 600 0.33 8.22 15.27
N ASP A 601 0.03 6.95 14.99
CA ASP A 601 -1.23 6.35 15.45
C ASP A 601 -1.16 5.83 16.89
N GLU A 602 0.04 5.52 17.38
CA GLU A 602 0.28 5.01 18.75
C GLU A 602 0.45 6.14 19.78
N ILE A 603 1.18 7.20 19.42
CA ILE A 603 1.55 8.26 20.36
C ILE A 603 0.35 8.89 21.10
N PRO A 604 -0.85 9.10 20.49
CA PRO A 604 -1.99 9.68 21.21
C PRO A 604 -2.47 8.79 22.37
N GLN A 605 -2.30 7.48 22.26
CA GLN A 605 -2.65 6.53 23.33
C GLN A 605 -1.70 6.63 24.52
N ILE A 606 -0.53 7.25 24.34
CA ILE A 606 0.52 7.34 25.35
C ILE A 606 0.50 8.71 26.04
N LEU A 607 0.30 9.80 25.28
CA LEU A 607 0.28 11.17 25.81
C LEU A 607 -0.87 11.44 26.78
N ASN A 608 -0.62 11.44 28.09
CA ASN A 608 -1.69 11.41 29.09
C ASN A 608 -1.53 12.39 30.25
N ARG A 609 -0.56 13.30 30.19
CA ARG A 609 -0.17 14.14 31.33
C ARG A 609 0.36 15.50 30.89
N GLY A 610 0.21 16.46 31.80
CA GLY A 610 0.74 17.81 31.63
C GLY A 610 0.23 18.50 30.36
N PHE A 611 1.03 19.43 29.85
CA PHE A 611 0.67 20.18 28.66
C PHE A 611 1.52 19.80 27.45
N GLY A 612 0.89 19.64 26.29
CA GLY A 612 1.60 19.52 25.03
C GLY A 612 2.23 20.86 24.63
N LEU A 613 3.54 20.89 24.40
CA LEU A 613 4.24 22.11 24.01
C LEU A 613 4.28 22.25 22.48
N VAL A 614 3.75 23.36 21.98
CA VAL A 614 3.83 23.80 20.59
C VAL A 614 4.87 24.91 20.50
N TRP A 615 6.10 24.50 20.20
CA TRP A 615 7.29 25.35 20.11
C TRP A 615 8.24 24.85 19.02
N ASP A 616 8.99 25.77 18.43
CA ASP A 616 10.09 25.49 17.51
C ASP A 616 11.07 26.67 17.46
N GLY A 617 12.19 26.49 16.76
CA GLY A 617 13.23 27.50 16.63
C GLY A 617 14.48 27.21 17.49
N ASP A 618 15.34 28.22 17.58
CA ASP A 618 16.67 28.08 18.18
C ASP A 618 16.77 28.56 19.63
N SER A 619 15.71 29.15 20.19
CA SER A 619 15.72 29.81 21.50
C SER A 619 14.63 29.31 22.46
N LEU A 620 14.88 29.51 23.75
CA LEU A 620 13.89 29.33 24.81
C LEU A 620 13.09 30.62 25.07
N ASP A 621 13.62 31.79 24.70
CA ASP A 621 12.99 33.10 24.92
C ASP A 621 11.93 33.47 23.88
N GLY A 622 11.84 32.71 22.80
CA GLY A 622 10.87 32.87 21.73
C GLY A 622 11.14 31.91 20.59
N CYS A 623 10.19 31.80 19.65
CA CYS A 623 10.35 30.98 18.45
C CYS A 623 11.03 31.80 17.33
N PHE A 624 12.36 31.84 17.35
CA PHE A 624 13.19 32.51 16.35
C PHE A 624 13.84 31.53 15.38
N GLY A 625 14.53 32.08 14.37
CA GLY A 625 15.09 31.31 13.26
C GLY A 625 14.01 30.88 12.26
N ASP A 626 14.43 30.28 11.15
CA ASP A 626 13.52 29.99 10.04
C ASP A 626 12.36 29.05 10.42
N THR A 627 12.61 28.02 11.24
CA THR A 627 11.53 27.11 11.71
C THR A 627 10.63 27.77 12.76
N GLY A 628 11.19 28.62 13.63
CA GLY A 628 10.43 29.31 14.67
C GLY A 628 9.53 30.40 14.09
N GLU A 629 10.06 31.22 13.18
CA GLU A 629 9.30 32.28 12.50
C GLU A 629 8.17 31.72 11.63
N TYR A 630 8.31 30.49 11.12
CA TYR A 630 7.25 29.83 10.36
C TYR A 630 5.98 29.56 11.22
N LEU A 631 6.11 29.45 12.55
CA LEU A 631 4.97 29.32 13.46
C LEU A 631 4.01 30.52 13.42
N ARG A 632 4.47 31.69 12.95
CA ARG A 632 3.61 32.88 12.74
C ARG A 632 2.62 32.71 11.59
N TYR A 633 2.77 31.66 10.78
CA TYR A 633 1.98 31.43 9.58
C TYR A 633 1.32 30.05 9.56
N ASN A 634 2.00 29.01 10.04
CA ASN A 634 1.50 27.64 9.84
C ASN A 634 0.57 27.14 10.96
N ASN A 635 -0.06 26.00 10.69
CA ASN A 635 -0.74 25.20 11.70
C ASN A 635 0.14 23.99 12.01
N PRO A 636 1.04 24.03 13.03
CA PRO A 636 1.82 22.87 13.40
C PRO A 636 0.94 21.67 13.77
N HIS A 637 1.11 20.54 13.08
CA HIS A 637 0.37 19.30 13.36
C HIS A 637 0.52 18.79 14.81
N LYS A 638 1.54 19.25 15.54
CA LYS A 638 1.71 18.98 16.99
C LYS A 638 0.52 19.51 17.81
N LEU A 639 -0.05 20.67 17.47
CA LEU A 639 -1.23 21.19 18.16
C LEU A 639 -2.41 20.21 18.06
N SER A 640 -2.72 19.78 16.83
CA SER A 640 -3.76 18.79 16.57
C SER A 640 -3.51 17.46 17.27
N LEU A 641 -2.26 16.99 17.28
CA LEU A 641 -1.85 15.78 18.00
C LEU A 641 -2.22 15.86 19.49
N TYR A 642 -1.81 16.93 20.18
CA TYR A 642 -2.04 17.05 21.62
C TYR A 642 -3.52 17.15 21.97
N LEU A 643 -4.27 17.97 21.22
CA LEU A 643 -5.71 18.10 21.42
C LEU A 643 -6.45 16.80 21.09
N ALA A 644 -6.06 16.08 20.03
CA ALA A 644 -6.60 14.77 19.71
C ALA A 644 -6.29 13.73 20.81
N SER A 645 -5.12 13.82 21.43
CA SER A 645 -4.70 12.99 22.58
C SER A 645 -5.44 13.33 23.87
N GLY A 646 -6.18 14.44 23.90
CA GLY A 646 -6.99 14.84 25.04
C GLY A 646 -6.24 15.65 26.11
N ILE A 647 -5.03 16.15 25.82
CA ILE A 647 -4.27 17.00 26.74
C ILE A 647 -4.32 18.47 26.30
N PRO A 648 -4.28 19.43 27.25
CA PRO A 648 -4.21 20.85 26.92
C PRO A 648 -2.81 21.22 26.42
N VAL A 649 -2.68 22.44 25.88
CA VAL A 649 -1.44 22.87 25.24
C VAL A 649 -0.84 24.14 25.83
N ILE A 650 0.47 24.29 25.65
CA ILE A 650 1.18 25.56 25.77
C ILE A 650 1.69 25.91 24.37
N ILE A 651 1.39 27.11 23.89
CA ILE A 651 1.82 27.59 22.57
C ILE A 651 2.48 28.95 22.68
N TRP A 652 3.42 29.23 21.78
CA TRP A 652 4.01 30.56 21.66
C TRP A 652 2.95 31.62 21.33
N GLU A 653 2.95 32.73 22.06
CA GLU A 653 1.95 33.82 21.97
C GLU A 653 1.86 34.43 20.57
N HIS A 654 2.96 34.43 19.82
CA HIS A 654 3.00 34.97 18.46
C HIS A 654 2.76 33.94 17.35
N ALA A 655 2.50 32.68 17.69
CA ALA A 655 2.12 31.67 16.71
C ALA A 655 0.74 31.99 16.10
N ALA A 656 0.52 31.61 14.85
CA ALA A 656 -0.75 31.85 14.17
C ALA A 656 -1.94 31.17 14.89
N GLU A 657 -1.73 29.97 15.42
CA GLU A 657 -2.76 29.22 16.17
C GLU A 657 -2.90 29.65 17.64
N ALA A 658 -2.15 30.65 18.11
CA ALA A 658 -2.29 31.15 19.48
C ALA A 658 -3.69 31.72 19.75
N SER A 659 -4.30 32.39 18.76
CA SER A 659 -5.69 32.87 18.88
C SER A 659 -6.67 31.71 18.97
N PHE A 660 -6.48 30.64 18.18
CA PHE A 660 -7.31 29.45 18.24
C PHE A 660 -7.28 28.80 19.63
N VAL A 661 -6.09 28.69 20.24
CA VAL A 661 -5.93 28.14 21.60
C VAL A 661 -6.68 28.97 22.64
N LYS A 662 -6.57 30.31 22.56
CA LYS A 662 -7.26 31.26 23.46
C LYS A 662 -8.77 31.24 23.29
N GLU A 663 -9.25 31.34 22.06
CA GLU A 663 -10.68 31.38 21.72
C GLU A 663 -11.41 30.09 22.13
N ASN A 664 -10.77 28.93 21.92
CA ASN A 664 -11.34 27.64 22.29
C ASN A 664 -11.05 27.24 23.74
N LYS A 665 -10.25 28.01 24.48
CA LYS A 665 -9.84 27.74 25.87
C LYS A 665 -9.26 26.32 26.03
N VAL A 666 -8.33 25.95 25.16
CA VAL A 666 -7.70 24.60 25.16
C VAL A 666 -6.27 24.58 25.68
N GLY A 667 -5.79 25.71 26.20
CA GLY A 667 -4.42 25.85 26.65
C GLY A 667 -4.07 27.27 27.05
N ILE A 668 -2.77 27.49 27.24
CA ILE A 668 -2.19 28.79 27.58
C ILE A 668 -1.20 29.25 26.51
N THR A 669 -0.97 30.55 26.45
CA THR A 669 0.02 31.16 25.57
C THR A 669 1.14 31.79 26.38
N ILE A 670 2.37 31.78 25.85
CA ILE A 670 3.57 32.29 26.53
C ILE A 670 4.51 32.98 25.54
N ASN A 671 5.32 33.95 25.99
CA ASN A 671 6.34 34.56 25.15
C ASN A 671 7.65 33.79 25.21
N SER A 672 7.98 33.23 26.37
CA SER A 672 9.21 32.50 26.69
C SER A 672 8.92 31.22 27.49
N LEU A 673 9.70 30.17 27.24
CA LEU A 673 9.62 28.90 27.98
C LEU A 673 9.99 29.07 29.47
N TYR A 674 10.70 30.13 29.84
CA TYR A 674 11.02 30.43 31.25
C TYR A 674 9.78 30.81 32.07
N GLU A 675 8.68 31.24 31.44
CA GLU A 675 7.43 31.58 32.11
C GLU A 675 6.66 30.35 32.60
N ILE A 676 6.92 29.18 32.04
CA ILE A 676 6.10 27.97 32.28
C ILE A 676 6.15 27.57 33.76
N SER A 677 7.33 27.63 34.38
CA SER A 677 7.50 27.22 35.78
C SER A 677 6.64 28.03 36.74
N SER A 678 6.58 29.36 36.59
CA SER A 678 5.75 30.22 37.45
C SER A 678 4.26 30.00 37.18
N ILE A 679 3.86 29.93 35.90
CA ILE A 679 2.46 29.71 35.52
C ILE A 679 1.93 28.38 36.07
N LEU A 680 2.69 27.28 35.91
CA LEU A 680 2.26 25.97 36.38
C LEU A 680 2.29 25.86 37.92
N ALA A 681 3.17 26.60 38.61
CA ALA A 681 3.20 26.63 40.07
C ALA A 681 1.91 27.20 40.67
N GLU A 682 1.36 28.26 40.06
CA GLU A 682 0.11 28.89 40.48
C GLU A 682 -1.15 28.12 40.03
N MET A 683 -1.00 27.21 39.07
CA MET A 683 -2.11 26.42 38.55
C MET A 683 -2.55 25.33 39.52
N ASN A 684 -3.87 25.25 39.75
CA ASN A 684 -4.51 24.15 40.46
C ASN A 684 -5.21 23.18 39.48
N GLU A 685 -5.58 22.01 40.00
CA GLU A 685 -6.20 20.94 39.22
C GLU A 685 -7.55 21.37 38.62
N ASN A 686 -8.34 22.21 39.29
CA ASN A 686 -9.63 22.68 38.77
C ASN A 686 -9.44 23.48 37.47
N THR A 687 -8.47 24.39 37.42
CA THR A 687 -8.13 25.14 36.20
C THR A 687 -7.72 24.20 35.07
N TYR A 688 -6.92 23.17 35.36
CA TYR A 688 -6.54 22.16 34.38
C TYR A 688 -7.74 21.37 33.86
N MET A 689 -8.66 20.98 34.75
CA MET A 689 -9.89 20.26 34.39
C MET A 689 -10.82 21.11 33.51
N GLU A 690 -10.87 22.44 33.70
CA GLU A 690 -11.60 23.31 32.77
C GLU A 690 -11.02 23.27 31.36
N TYR A 691 -9.69 23.27 31.20
CA TYR A 691 -9.08 23.08 29.89
C TYR A 691 -9.47 21.72 29.29
N LEU A 692 -9.42 20.64 30.07
CA LEU A 692 -9.81 19.30 29.58
C LEU A 692 -11.25 19.24 29.06
N ARG A 693 -12.20 19.97 29.68
CA ARG A 693 -13.58 20.04 29.17
C ARG A 693 -13.65 20.64 27.77
N HIS A 694 -12.90 21.71 27.52
CA HIS A 694 -12.84 22.37 26.21
C HIS A 694 -12.05 21.53 25.20
N VAL A 695 -10.92 20.95 25.61
CA VAL A 695 -10.13 20.01 24.80
C VAL A 695 -11.01 18.87 24.33
N LYS A 696 -11.86 18.30 25.18
CA LYS A 696 -12.79 17.22 24.79
C LYS A 696 -13.74 17.64 23.65
N ILE A 697 -14.21 18.88 23.63
CA ILE A 697 -15.08 19.42 22.57
C ILE A 697 -14.31 19.55 21.26
N VAL A 698 -13.12 20.15 21.31
CA VAL A 698 -12.28 20.37 20.12
C VAL A 698 -11.73 19.05 19.58
N SER A 699 -11.25 18.17 20.46
CA SER A 699 -10.78 16.82 20.15
C SER A 699 -11.83 16.03 19.36
N LYS A 700 -13.10 16.07 19.79
CA LYS A 700 -14.20 15.40 19.07
C LYS A 700 -14.32 15.88 17.61
N LYS A 701 -14.06 17.16 17.33
CA LYS A 701 -14.06 17.69 15.96
C LYS A 701 -12.83 17.19 15.18
N ILE A 702 -11.65 17.33 15.77
CA ILE A 702 -10.35 16.95 15.17
C ILE A 702 -10.32 15.47 14.78
N ILE A 703 -10.73 14.56 15.68
CA ILE A 703 -10.63 13.10 15.42
C ILE A 703 -11.62 12.59 14.38
N HIS A 704 -12.63 13.38 14.01
CA HIS A 704 -13.65 13.02 13.02
C HIS A 704 -13.51 13.80 11.69
N GLY A 705 -12.44 14.56 11.51
CA GLY A 705 -12.17 15.26 10.25
C GLY A 705 -13.03 16.50 10.02
N TYR A 706 -13.52 17.14 11.08
CA TYR A 706 -14.50 18.23 10.97
C TYR A 706 -13.97 19.44 10.20
N TYR A 707 -12.72 19.86 10.46
CA TYR A 707 -12.18 21.11 9.91
C TYR A 707 -11.95 20.99 8.40
N THR A 708 -11.36 19.87 7.97
CA THR A 708 -11.15 19.52 6.57
C THR A 708 -12.47 19.38 5.83
N LYS A 709 -13.46 18.67 6.41
CA LYS A 709 -14.81 18.54 5.82
C LYS A 709 -15.47 19.89 5.60
N ASN A 710 -15.39 20.78 6.59
CA ASN A 710 -16.01 22.10 6.51
C ASN A 710 -15.30 23.01 5.49
N ALA A 711 -13.96 23.01 5.47
CA ALA A 711 -13.18 23.75 4.48
C ALA A 711 -13.49 23.26 3.05
N LEU A 712 -13.57 21.95 2.86
CA LEU A 712 -13.91 21.35 1.56
C LEU A 712 -15.34 21.70 1.11
N MET A 713 -16.33 21.61 2.00
CA MET A 713 -17.71 21.97 1.68
C MET A 713 -17.82 23.43 1.22
N LYS A 714 -17.09 24.34 1.87
CA LYS A 714 -16.99 25.75 1.43
C LYS A 714 -16.34 25.85 0.04
N ALA A 715 -15.24 25.13 -0.20
CA ALA A 715 -14.55 25.13 -1.49
C ALA A 715 -15.46 24.68 -2.62
N GLU A 716 -16.19 23.58 -2.43
CA GLU A 716 -17.15 23.06 -3.39
C GLU A 716 -18.30 24.04 -3.64
N THR A 717 -18.82 24.69 -2.60
CA THR A 717 -19.88 25.69 -2.72
C THR A 717 -19.45 26.85 -3.61
N ILE A 718 -18.21 27.34 -3.43
CA ILE A 718 -17.66 28.42 -4.25
C ILE A 718 -17.53 27.96 -5.71
N LEU A 719 -16.99 26.76 -5.94
CA LEU A 719 -16.86 26.19 -7.29
C LEU A 719 -18.21 26.01 -8.00
N SER A 720 -19.24 25.54 -7.29
CA SER A 720 -20.59 25.40 -7.86
C SER A 720 -21.26 26.74 -8.17
N SER A 721 -21.05 27.77 -7.33
CA SER A 721 -21.59 29.12 -7.58
C SER A 721 -21.00 29.76 -8.84
N GLN A 722 -19.72 29.50 -9.13
CA GLN A 722 -19.03 29.99 -10.33
C GLN A 722 -19.53 29.32 -11.61
N GLN A 723 -20.01 28.07 -11.55
CA GLN A 723 -20.58 27.35 -12.71
C GLN A 723 -21.97 27.86 -13.12
N SER A 724 -22.67 28.60 -12.25
CA SER A 724 -24.03 29.10 -12.53
C SER A 724 -24.03 30.41 -13.33
N ILE A 725 -22.85 31.01 -13.55
CA ILE A 725 -22.65 32.36 -14.12
C ILE A 725 -21.95 32.30 -15.49
N SER A 726 -21.42 31.13 -15.88
CA SER A 726 -20.78 30.85 -17.18
C SER A 726 -21.66 29.97 -18.05
#